data_AF-A0A928D693-F1
#
_entry.id   AF-A0A928D693-F1
#
_cell.length_a   1.000
_cell.length_b   1.000
_cell.length_c   1.000
_cell.angle_alpha   90.00
_cell.angle_beta   90.00
_cell.angle_gamma   90.00
#
_symmetry.space_group_name_H-M   'P 1'
#
loop_
_entity.id
_entity.type
_entity.pdbx_description
1 polymer ?
#
loop_
_entity_poly.entity_id
_entity_poly.type
_entity_poly.pdbx_seq_one_letter_code
_entity_poly.pdbx_strand_id
1 'polypeptide(L)'
;MRMILSMLSATLCIAAYGAECTLRQTSDAVLDLTSASSYENSTAPQPGDALVIPEGVVVKVTAGSPSWNRLITLSRVVPRKDSVLTITVPETFEGHAVLPVPVTEFNLEGADNSGTLVKDGAGVLELSACGIVTEYKSTTTWSHDYDLNLKIEDGTLMLCQNPEVIIPNGINQFSLRRLEMEKDTIFFMPKSSTKACSTRFMTIAGEGLITNAATANVSLYLEEADDSVFGGTLAASDNYKDNLAVYVKGDWTLTNPNNAHGRSFNLYKGVLSVSKVRGGASAGHIYGSALNFKENGAVFRYLGAEGQSETVEKKIGIDCSELTIDGGAWGGLTFENLWDSTPTRMRKLTFTGSNVQEMVFHGYAKAATDEDGKRTFTDYVIKEGTGTWHFKFKYNNHMGGVFDVRNGTLRFDSIAEAGTLCALGYADSLYNENTTTTLDDAHKADYAIVLGGNGKTKTEGTLEYTGETEGKCSTRPIVVRSKGRFISDSAKYTLVNVRASDMSENATFTLDGNRTDNVAKSISDGRNGKPLSLVKEGSGTWTLTGTNEISGPLTVRSGVLNVENSGDRKYRWYRIWITQNAYGAPDKYDTSGYEEGDPKARLFIGEIAIYDAEGNNLLAGFKPKDPIAQISPDGDYNVMEAGEVALGRASDLFIVGSNAGNLFDCEASKTSLCQIKYNVANETGIKIDDQNTWVPIVVRVPDDAEPAARVDIAQYYPEGNGYNPTAIQVDASPDGKHWDAAILVASDFKFNDTYGAHWLSEEPGTAFEGGKRKGKGWEIEKFSFEGDLGLKFSCGGIGVSGGGELNFAHPYVVDRIIVDASKTAGSFSNVVLAETGTLEVTGYSDSDMTTLPIVLPDAATRKNLSKWTLMLNGKPSNRLVRADADGTLKVCPRGLLIRIK
;
A
#
# COMPACT_ATOMS: atom_id res chain seq x y z
N MET A 1 -71.43 6.91 10.33
CA MET A 1 -71.97 7.51 9.09
C MET A 1 -71.02 8.54 8.46
N ARG A 2 -70.40 9.48 9.21
CA ARG A 2 -69.30 10.34 8.70
C ARG A 2 -68.04 9.58 8.24
N MET A 3 -67.80 8.38 8.78
CA MET A 3 -66.67 7.51 8.42
C MET A 3 -66.90 6.69 7.12
N ILE A 4 -68.14 6.60 6.65
CA ILE A 4 -68.50 5.89 5.40
C ILE A 4 -68.47 6.85 4.21
N LEU A 5 -68.73 8.16 4.41
CA LEU A 5 -68.55 9.16 3.35
C LEU A 5 -67.07 9.45 3.03
N SER A 6 -66.14 9.31 3.99
CA SER A 6 -64.71 9.50 3.70
C SER A 6 -64.10 8.31 2.94
N MET A 7 -64.54 7.08 3.23
CA MET A 7 -64.10 5.88 2.51
C MET A 7 -64.65 5.79 1.08
N LEU A 8 -65.83 6.34 0.80
CA LEU A 8 -66.37 6.40 -0.57
C LEU A 8 -65.64 7.40 -1.49
N SER A 9 -64.84 8.33 -0.96
CA SER A 9 -64.04 9.26 -1.77
C SER A 9 -62.65 8.70 -2.15
N ALA A 10 -62.12 7.76 -1.38
CA ALA A 10 -60.77 7.23 -1.59
C ALA A 10 -60.74 5.99 -2.51
N THR A 11 -61.83 5.22 -2.59
CA THR A 11 -61.91 4.00 -3.44
C THR A 11 -62.59 4.25 -4.80
N LEU A 12 -62.88 5.51 -5.12
CA LEU A 12 -63.53 5.96 -6.36
C LEU A 12 -62.71 7.06 -7.05
N CYS A 13 -61.39 6.90 -7.12
CA CYS A 13 -60.53 7.66 -8.05
C CYS A 13 -60.35 6.96 -9.41
N ILE A 14 -61.31 6.10 -9.79
CA ILE A 14 -61.76 6.07 -11.19
C ILE A 14 -62.95 7.02 -11.23
N ALA A 15 -62.70 8.32 -11.03
CA ALA A 15 -63.67 9.31 -11.42
C ALA A 15 -63.89 9.10 -12.92
N ALA A 16 -65.14 9.02 -13.36
CA ALA A 16 -65.45 9.15 -14.77
C ALA A 16 -64.87 10.50 -15.21
N TYR A 17 -63.68 10.47 -15.85
CA TYR A 17 -63.03 11.68 -16.32
C TYR A 17 -64.01 12.40 -17.26
N GLY A 18 -64.08 13.73 -17.16
CA GLY A 18 -64.77 14.53 -18.17
C GLY A 18 -64.13 14.34 -19.55
N ALA A 19 -64.65 15.03 -20.56
CA ALA A 19 -64.11 14.93 -21.91
C ALA A 19 -62.64 15.40 -21.96
N GLU A 20 -61.83 14.80 -22.84
CA GLU A 20 -60.51 15.35 -23.15
C GLU A 20 -60.67 16.52 -24.14
N CYS A 21 -60.12 17.67 -23.77
CA CYS A 21 -60.10 18.88 -24.58
C CYS A 21 -58.67 19.18 -25.01
N THR A 22 -58.36 18.94 -26.28
CA THR A 22 -57.04 19.20 -26.88
C THR A 22 -56.95 20.63 -27.40
N LEU A 23 -55.89 21.36 -27.01
CA LEU A 23 -55.59 22.68 -27.56
C LEU A 23 -55.20 22.57 -29.04
N ARG A 24 -55.48 23.60 -29.84
CA ARG A 24 -54.98 23.65 -31.21
C ARG A 24 -53.47 23.89 -31.22
N GLN A 25 -52.77 23.15 -32.07
CA GLN A 25 -51.39 23.44 -32.40
C GLN A 25 -51.35 24.78 -33.16
N THR A 26 -50.96 25.86 -32.48
CA THR A 26 -50.85 27.20 -33.06
C THR A 26 -49.42 27.69 -32.85
N SER A 27 -48.86 28.38 -33.84
CA SER A 27 -47.42 28.68 -33.87
C SER A 27 -46.99 29.77 -32.90
N ASP A 28 -47.89 30.60 -32.40
CA ASP A 28 -47.59 31.71 -31.50
C ASP A 28 -48.86 32.19 -30.80
N ALA A 29 -48.97 32.08 -29.47
CA ALA A 29 -49.60 33.06 -28.56
C ALA A 29 -50.04 32.44 -27.22
N VAL A 30 -50.07 33.30 -26.21
CA VAL A 30 -50.80 33.12 -24.94
C VAL A 30 -52.21 32.59 -25.23
N LEU A 31 -52.43 31.29 -25.00
CA LEU A 31 -53.72 30.65 -25.23
C LEU A 31 -54.71 30.97 -24.10
N ASP A 32 -55.83 31.59 -24.43
CA ASP A 32 -56.94 31.80 -23.50
C ASP A 32 -57.75 30.51 -23.33
N LEU A 33 -57.63 29.88 -22.16
CA LEU A 33 -58.35 28.65 -21.80
C LEU A 33 -59.87 28.83 -21.70
N THR A 34 -60.38 30.07 -21.75
CA THR A 34 -61.83 30.35 -21.76
C THR A 34 -62.42 30.45 -23.16
N SER A 35 -61.58 30.64 -24.18
CA SER A 35 -62.01 30.77 -25.56
C SER A 35 -62.18 29.41 -26.22
N ALA A 36 -63.38 29.11 -26.72
CA ALA A 36 -63.65 27.88 -27.43
C ALA A 36 -62.78 27.71 -28.70
N SER A 37 -62.34 28.82 -29.31
CA SER A 37 -61.47 28.82 -30.49
C SER A 37 -60.05 28.27 -30.23
N SER A 38 -59.64 28.19 -28.97
CA SER A 38 -58.34 27.65 -28.53
C SER A 38 -58.26 26.12 -28.69
N TYR A 39 -59.38 25.43 -28.94
CA TYR A 39 -59.49 23.96 -28.90
C TYR A 39 -59.82 23.36 -30.27
N GLU A 40 -59.32 22.15 -30.55
CA GLU A 40 -59.52 21.45 -31.83
C GLU A 40 -61.02 21.32 -32.15
N ASN A 41 -61.81 20.86 -31.18
CA ASN A 41 -63.25 20.66 -31.30
C ASN A 41 -64.09 21.94 -31.06
N SER A 42 -63.45 23.11 -31.04
CA SER A 42 -64.09 24.41 -30.79
C SER A 42 -64.96 24.43 -29.52
N THR A 43 -64.58 23.66 -28.51
CA THR A 43 -65.29 23.51 -27.24
C THR A 43 -64.30 23.71 -26.11
N ALA A 44 -64.53 24.71 -25.26
CA ALA A 44 -63.71 24.94 -24.07
C ALA A 44 -64.02 23.89 -22.99
N PRO A 45 -63.01 23.47 -22.22
CA PRO A 45 -63.16 22.44 -21.19
C PRO A 45 -64.13 22.91 -20.10
N GLN A 46 -64.98 22.01 -19.62
CA GLN A 46 -65.85 22.20 -18.47
C GLN A 46 -65.17 21.74 -17.17
N PRO A 47 -65.68 22.15 -16.00
CA PRO A 47 -65.19 21.61 -14.72
C PRO A 47 -65.21 20.08 -14.72
N GLY A 48 -64.08 19.45 -14.39
CA GLY A 48 -63.89 17.99 -14.43
C GLY A 48 -63.34 17.42 -15.75
N ASP A 49 -63.23 18.22 -16.82
CA ASP A 49 -62.59 17.81 -18.08
C ASP A 49 -61.05 17.76 -17.96
N ALA A 50 -60.41 17.04 -18.88
CA ALA A 50 -58.95 16.98 -18.99
C ALA A 50 -58.45 17.93 -20.10
N LEU A 51 -57.40 18.69 -19.84
CA LEU A 51 -56.75 19.55 -20.84
C LEU A 51 -55.54 18.86 -21.44
N VAL A 52 -55.49 18.66 -22.76
CA VAL A 52 -54.31 18.13 -23.46
C VAL A 52 -53.58 19.27 -24.16
N ILE A 53 -52.29 19.45 -23.85
CA ILE A 53 -51.41 20.42 -24.51
C ILE A 53 -50.58 19.67 -25.55
N PRO A 54 -50.78 19.91 -26.87
CA PRO A 54 -50.06 19.20 -27.93
C PRO A 54 -48.56 19.44 -27.90
N GLU A 55 -47.84 18.58 -28.63
CA GLU A 55 -46.39 18.68 -28.77
C GLU A 55 -45.93 20.05 -29.27
N GLY A 56 -44.93 20.61 -28.59
CA GLY A 56 -44.32 21.92 -28.89
C GLY A 56 -45.17 23.15 -28.56
N VAL A 57 -46.36 23.01 -27.96
CA VAL A 57 -47.24 24.14 -27.66
C VAL A 57 -46.89 24.79 -26.32
N VAL A 58 -46.84 26.12 -26.28
CA VAL A 58 -46.61 26.93 -25.07
C VAL A 58 -47.92 27.58 -24.61
N VAL A 59 -48.32 27.32 -23.37
CA VAL A 59 -49.50 27.89 -22.71
C VAL A 59 -49.02 28.76 -21.55
N LYS A 60 -49.51 29.99 -21.45
CA LYS A 60 -49.19 30.89 -20.33
C LYS A 60 -50.45 31.26 -19.57
N VAL A 61 -50.44 31.08 -18.25
CA VAL A 61 -51.57 31.35 -17.36
C VAL A 61 -51.10 32.20 -16.20
N THR A 62 -51.72 33.36 -15.97
CA THR A 62 -51.44 34.19 -14.80
C THR A 62 -52.41 33.83 -13.68
N ALA A 63 -51.93 33.62 -12.46
CA ALA A 63 -52.78 33.34 -11.30
C ALA A 63 -53.81 34.47 -11.09
N GLY A 64 -55.06 34.10 -10.84
CA GLY A 64 -56.20 35.04 -10.72
C GLY A 64 -56.84 35.49 -12.05
N SER A 65 -56.26 35.11 -13.20
CA SER A 65 -56.88 35.36 -14.52
C SER A 65 -58.12 34.48 -14.77
N PRO A 66 -58.97 34.81 -15.76
CA PRO A 66 -60.06 33.93 -16.19
C PRO A 66 -59.58 32.52 -16.61
N SER A 67 -58.42 32.44 -17.28
CA SER A 67 -57.81 31.17 -17.68
C SER A 67 -57.31 30.36 -16.47
N TRP A 68 -56.82 31.01 -15.41
CA TRP A 68 -56.49 30.36 -14.14
C TRP A 68 -57.73 29.76 -13.47
N ASN A 69 -58.82 30.53 -13.38
CA ASN A 69 -60.07 30.06 -12.80
C ASN A 69 -60.64 28.85 -13.56
N ARG A 70 -60.39 28.78 -14.88
CA ARG A 70 -60.72 27.58 -15.67
C ARG A 70 -59.78 26.42 -15.33
N LEU A 71 -58.47 26.66 -15.35
CA LEU A 71 -57.42 25.66 -15.11
C LEU A 71 -57.64 24.89 -13.80
N ILE A 72 -57.94 25.58 -12.69
CA ILE A 72 -58.09 24.97 -11.37
C ILE A 72 -59.37 24.12 -11.20
N THR A 73 -60.29 24.16 -12.17
CA THR A 73 -61.54 23.37 -12.15
C THR A 73 -61.45 22.06 -12.95
N LEU A 74 -60.33 21.84 -13.65
CA LEU A 74 -60.11 20.66 -14.49
C LEU A 74 -59.80 19.42 -13.64
N SER A 75 -59.94 18.24 -14.23
CA SER A 75 -59.56 16.97 -13.58
C SER A 75 -58.08 16.63 -13.75
N ARG A 76 -57.45 17.03 -14.87
CA ARG A 76 -56.01 16.90 -15.13
C ARG A 76 -55.54 17.82 -16.26
N VAL A 77 -54.24 18.07 -16.32
CA VAL A 77 -53.55 18.66 -17.48
C VAL A 77 -52.54 17.66 -18.02
N VAL A 78 -52.50 17.45 -19.33
CA VAL A 78 -51.67 16.46 -20.02
C VAL A 78 -50.76 17.19 -21.02
N PRO A 79 -49.61 17.69 -20.57
CA PRO A 79 -48.63 18.29 -21.46
C PRO A 79 -47.85 17.20 -22.21
N ARG A 80 -47.90 17.23 -23.55
CA ARG A 80 -47.14 16.32 -24.43
C ARG A 80 -45.69 16.79 -24.58
N LYS A 81 -44.91 16.01 -25.33
CA LYS A 81 -43.50 16.26 -25.63
C LYS A 81 -43.23 17.71 -26.00
N ASP A 82 -42.17 18.31 -25.46
CA ASP A 82 -41.72 19.67 -25.77
C ASP A 82 -42.77 20.79 -25.54
N SER A 83 -43.94 20.46 -24.99
CA SER A 83 -44.95 21.46 -24.63
C SER A 83 -44.58 22.14 -23.31
N VAL A 84 -45.06 23.36 -23.11
CA VAL A 84 -44.75 24.18 -21.94
C VAL A 84 -46.03 24.77 -21.37
N LEU A 85 -46.29 24.56 -20.08
CA LEU A 85 -47.29 25.28 -19.32
C LEU A 85 -46.58 26.25 -18.37
N THR A 86 -46.63 27.54 -18.64
CA THR A 86 -46.14 28.58 -17.73
C THR A 86 -47.26 29.07 -16.83
N ILE A 87 -47.01 29.05 -15.52
CA ILE A 87 -47.87 29.66 -14.51
C ILE A 87 -47.14 30.84 -13.88
N THR A 88 -47.57 32.05 -14.20
CA THR A 88 -47.04 33.28 -13.60
C THR A 88 -47.86 33.64 -12.36
N VAL A 89 -47.22 33.65 -11.19
CA VAL A 89 -47.82 34.11 -9.93
C VAL A 89 -47.22 35.47 -9.58
N PRO A 90 -47.95 36.59 -9.78
CA PRO A 90 -47.43 37.91 -9.47
C PRO A 90 -47.26 38.11 -7.97
N GLU A 91 -46.35 38.99 -7.57
CA GLU A 91 -46.12 39.37 -6.16
C GLU A 91 -47.40 39.89 -5.48
N THR A 92 -48.30 40.51 -6.25
CA THR A 92 -49.57 41.04 -5.78
C THR A 92 -50.62 39.96 -5.49
N PHE A 93 -50.35 38.67 -5.77
CA PHE A 93 -51.28 37.59 -5.48
C PHE A 93 -51.25 37.30 -3.96
N GLU A 94 -52.35 37.60 -3.26
CA GLU A 94 -52.43 37.34 -1.82
C GLU A 94 -52.46 35.83 -1.51
N GLY A 95 -51.48 35.33 -0.76
CA GLY A 95 -51.39 33.94 -0.33
C GLY A 95 -50.71 33.01 -1.35
N HIS A 96 -51.09 31.74 -1.35
CA HIS A 96 -50.57 30.74 -2.29
C HIS A 96 -51.53 30.58 -3.47
N ALA A 97 -51.02 30.64 -4.70
CA ALA A 97 -51.77 30.15 -5.85
C ALA A 97 -51.76 28.61 -5.80
N VAL A 98 -52.89 28.00 -5.46
CA VAL A 98 -53.00 26.54 -5.35
C VAL A 98 -53.45 25.96 -6.69
N LEU A 99 -52.65 25.06 -7.28
CA LEU A 99 -53.01 24.25 -8.44
C LEU A 99 -53.45 22.85 -7.96
N PRO A 100 -54.76 22.59 -7.84
CA PRO A 100 -55.28 21.32 -7.34
C PRO A 100 -55.33 20.21 -8.40
N VAL A 101 -54.93 20.54 -9.62
CA VAL A 101 -55.07 19.67 -10.78
C VAL A 101 -53.74 18.94 -11.04
N PRO A 102 -53.74 17.60 -11.17
CA PRO A 102 -52.54 16.86 -11.53
C PRO A 102 -52.12 17.24 -12.95
N VAL A 103 -50.81 17.33 -13.16
CA VAL A 103 -50.21 17.63 -14.47
C VAL A 103 -49.41 16.40 -14.86
N THR A 104 -49.92 15.52 -15.72
CA THR A 104 -49.26 14.22 -16.00
C THR A 104 -49.50 13.73 -17.41
N GLU A 105 -48.55 12.97 -17.94
CA GLU A 105 -48.78 12.09 -19.08
C GLU A 105 -48.86 10.63 -18.59
N PHE A 106 -50.00 9.96 -18.79
CA PHE A 106 -50.28 8.65 -18.18
C PHE A 106 -49.65 7.44 -18.91
N ASN A 107 -48.59 7.61 -19.71
CA ASN A 107 -47.98 6.49 -20.44
C ASN A 107 -46.60 6.11 -19.88
N LEU A 108 -46.58 4.97 -19.19
CA LEU A 108 -45.48 4.38 -18.41
C LEU A 108 -44.39 3.67 -19.24
N GLU A 109 -44.31 3.84 -20.56
CA GLU A 109 -43.33 3.14 -21.38
C GLU A 109 -42.44 4.13 -22.15
N GLY A 110 -41.22 4.31 -21.64
CA GLY A 110 -40.00 4.63 -22.39
C GLY A 110 -40.01 5.83 -23.37
N ALA A 111 -39.16 6.82 -23.07
CA ALA A 111 -38.72 7.96 -23.90
C ALA A 111 -39.49 9.29 -23.75
N ASP A 112 -38.74 10.35 -23.44
CA ASP A 112 -38.78 11.77 -23.89
C ASP A 112 -40.12 12.50 -24.16
N ASN A 113 -41.28 11.98 -23.78
CA ASN A 113 -42.57 12.57 -24.14
C ASN A 113 -43.15 13.57 -23.11
N SER A 114 -42.44 13.86 -22.04
CA SER A 114 -42.94 14.75 -20.98
C SER A 114 -42.84 16.23 -21.37
N GLY A 115 -43.94 16.97 -21.22
CA GLY A 115 -43.90 18.44 -21.27
C GLY A 115 -43.33 19.09 -20.01
N THR A 116 -43.26 20.42 -20.03
CA THR A 116 -42.63 21.24 -18.98
C THR A 116 -43.66 22.13 -18.27
N LEU A 117 -43.66 22.14 -16.94
CA LEU A 117 -44.35 23.14 -16.13
C LEU A 117 -43.34 24.19 -15.68
N VAL A 118 -43.57 25.44 -16.07
CA VAL A 118 -42.74 26.59 -15.70
C VAL A 118 -43.46 27.40 -14.63
N LYS A 119 -42.81 27.60 -13.48
CA LYS A 119 -43.22 28.55 -12.46
C LYS A 119 -42.49 29.88 -12.67
N ASP A 120 -43.25 30.95 -12.86
CA ASP A 120 -42.77 32.31 -13.08
C ASP A 120 -43.43 33.32 -12.10
N GLY A 121 -42.85 34.50 -11.94
CA GLY A 121 -43.24 35.59 -11.04
C GLY A 121 -42.92 35.37 -9.55
N ALA A 122 -42.75 36.46 -8.79
CA ALA A 122 -42.25 36.41 -7.40
C ALA A 122 -43.16 35.67 -6.38
N GLY A 123 -44.43 35.42 -6.70
CA GLY A 123 -45.38 34.78 -5.78
C GLY A 123 -45.17 33.27 -5.60
N VAL A 124 -46.02 32.67 -4.76
CA VAL A 124 -45.96 31.24 -4.38
C VAL A 124 -46.97 30.43 -5.19
N LEU A 125 -46.51 29.36 -5.87
CA LEU A 125 -47.37 28.33 -6.48
C LEU A 125 -47.31 27.05 -5.66
N GLU A 126 -48.46 26.53 -5.23
CA GLU A 126 -48.58 25.25 -4.53
C GLU A 126 -49.21 24.19 -5.44
N LEU A 127 -48.50 23.08 -5.68
CA LEU A 127 -48.99 21.90 -6.38
C LEU A 127 -49.64 20.96 -5.37
N SER A 128 -50.98 21.00 -5.27
CA SER A 128 -51.70 20.29 -4.20
C SER A 128 -52.32 18.95 -4.62
N ALA A 129 -52.23 18.57 -5.90
CA ALA A 129 -52.67 17.23 -6.30
C ALA A 129 -51.69 16.18 -5.77
N CYS A 130 -52.18 15.16 -5.06
CA CYS A 130 -51.48 13.91 -4.81
C CYS A 130 -52.52 12.79 -4.91
N GLY A 131 -52.29 11.57 -5.37
CA GLY A 131 -51.04 10.89 -5.69
C GLY A 131 -50.84 9.72 -4.76
N ILE A 132 -51.88 8.91 -4.56
CA ILE A 132 -51.85 7.76 -3.65
C ILE A 132 -51.05 6.65 -4.34
N VAL A 133 -49.83 6.38 -3.89
CA VAL A 133 -49.13 5.12 -4.19
C VAL A 133 -49.53 4.10 -3.13
N THR A 134 -50.46 3.21 -3.45
CA THR A 134 -50.78 2.07 -2.59
C THR A 134 -49.79 0.93 -2.80
N GLU A 135 -48.96 0.75 -1.77
CA GLU A 135 -48.34 -0.49 -1.30
C GLU A 135 -47.03 -1.01 -1.94
N TYR A 136 -46.05 -1.13 -1.04
CA TYR A 136 -44.77 -1.80 -1.19
C TYR A 136 -44.99 -3.32 -1.09
N LYS A 137 -45.40 -3.99 -2.18
CA LYS A 137 -45.31 -5.46 -2.35
C LYS A 137 -45.55 -5.88 -3.81
N SER A 138 -44.45 -5.82 -4.58
CA SER A 138 -44.19 -6.50 -5.87
C SER A 138 -45.15 -6.29 -7.06
N THR A 139 -44.53 -5.83 -8.15
CA THR A 139 -44.96 -5.73 -9.56
C THR A 139 -45.93 -4.60 -9.97
N THR A 140 -45.31 -3.43 -10.17
CA THR A 140 -45.38 -2.58 -11.38
C THR A 140 -46.64 -1.76 -11.69
N THR A 141 -47.19 -1.04 -10.73
CA THR A 141 -48.02 0.15 -11.03
C THR A 141 -47.72 1.28 -10.05
N TRP A 142 -46.89 2.23 -10.47
CA TRP A 142 -46.62 3.47 -9.76
C TRP A 142 -47.65 4.52 -10.21
N SER A 143 -48.34 5.19 -9.28
CA SER A 143 -49.14 6.37 -9.59
C SER A 143 -48.24 7.60 -9.56
N HIS A 144 -47.95 8.16 -10.74
CA HIS A 144 -47.17 9.38 -10.88
C HIS A 144 -48.11 10.57 -11.11
N ASP A 145 -48.32 11.38 -10.08
CA ASP A 145 -49.19 12.56 -10.13
C ASP A 145 -48.55 13.79 -10.78
N TYR A 146 -47.24 13.76 -11.01
CA TYR A 146 -46.49 14.81 -11.70
C TYR A 146 -45.28 14.25 -12.50
N ASP A 147 -45.44 13.24 -13.35
CA ASP A 147 -44.35 12.77 -14.23
C ASP A 147 -44.04 13.77 -15.36
N LEU A 148 -43.36 14.89 -15.03
CA LEU A 148 -43.05 15.98 -15.96
C LEU A 148 -41.73 16.72 -15.64
N ASN A 149 -41.34 17.65 -16.52
CA ASN A 149 -40.20 18.54 -16.32
C ASN A 149 -40.63 19.83 -15.60
N LEU A 150 -40.02 20.16 -14.47
CA LEU A 150 -40.24 21.41 -13.76
C LEU A 150 -39.14 22.42 -14.08
N LYS A 151 -39.55 23.66 -14.33
CA LYS A 151 -38.65 24.81 -14.38
C LYS A 151 -39.17 25.90 -13.44
N ILE A 152 -38.31 26.47 -12.62
CA ILE A 152 -38.64 27.59 -11.75
C ILE A 152 -37.78 28.78 -12.20
N GLU A 153 -38.44 29.77 -12.79
CA GLU A 153 -37.79 30.98 -13.30
C GLU A 153 -37.79 32.11 -12.27
N ASP A 154 -38.84 32.20 -11.43
CA ASP A 154 -38.96 33.19 -10.36
C ASP A 154 -39.91 32.72 -9.24
N GLY A 155 -39.68 33.22 -8.03
CA GLY A 155 -40.49 33.00 -6.84
C GLY A 155 -40.35 31.61 -6.22
N THR A 156 -41.47 31.12 -5.65
CA THR A 156 -41.49 29.86 -4.89
C THR A 156 -42.45 28.84 -5.51
N LEU A 157 -41.99 27.60 -5.68
CA LEU A 157 -42.81 26.43 -5.99
C LEU A 157 -42.87 25.52 -4.76
N MET A 158 -44.07 25.16 -4.32
CA MET A 158 -44.31 24.23 -3.21
C MET A 158 -45.00 22.98 -3.71
N LEU A 159 -44.51 21.80 -3.33
CA LEU A 159 -45.29 20.56 -3.43
C LEU A 159 -46.32 20.49 -2.30
N CYS A 160 -47.29 19.56 -2.39
CA CYS A 160 -48.41 19.45 -1.46
C CYS A 160 -47.98 19.51 0.02
N GLN A 161 -48.56 20.47 0.77
CA GLN A 161 -48.18 20.76 2.16
C GLN A 161 -49.05 20.03 3.21
N ASN A 162 -50.07 19.27 2.80
CA ASN A 162 -50.98 18.52 3.67
C ASN A 162 -51.31 17.11 3.13
N PRO A 163 -50.33 16.20 3.01
CA PRO A 163 -50.56 14.86 2.50
C PRO A 163 -51.15 13.90 3.56
N GLU A 164 -51.47 14.37 4.77
CA GLU A 164 -51.87 13.53 5.93
C GLU A 164 -53.25 12.87 5.80
N VAL A 165 -54.02 13.19 4.77
CA VAL A 165 -55.40 12.70 4.63
C VAL A 165 -55.44 11.21 4.25
N ILE A 166 -54.33 10.57 3.83
CA ILE A 166 -54.42 9.30 3.13
C ILE A 166 -53.31 8.31 3.54
N ILE A 167 -53.72 7.10 3.93
CA ILE A 167 -52.96 5.87 4.22
C ILE A 167 -52.28 5.73 5.61
N PRO A 168 -52.72 4.76 6.45
CA PRO A 168 -52.07 4.39 7.72
C PRO A 168 -50.63 3.87 7.60
N ASN A 169 -50.17 3.36 6.44
CA ASN A 169 -48.85 2.70 6.29
C ASN A 169 -48.03 3.07 5.04
N GLY A 170 -48.42 4.08 4.25
CA GLY A 170 -47.70 4.50 3.03
C GLY A 170 -46.61 5.55 3.24
N ILE A 171 -45.66 5.63 2.31
CA ILE A 171 -44.71 6.76 2.14
C ILE A 171 -45.30 7.67 1.06
N ASN A 172 -45.41 8.97 1.32
CA ASN A 172 -45.82 9.93 0.29
C ASN A 172 -44.64 10.17 -0.67
N GLN A 173 -44.80 9.79 -1.93
CA GLN A 173 -43.77 9.92 -2.96
C GLN A 173 -44.22 10.88 -4.05
N PHE A 174 -43.37 11.83 -4.42
CA PHE A 174 -43.53 12.69 -5.59
C PHE A 174 -42.42 12.36 -6.57
N SER A 175 -42.77 11.83 -7.74
CA SER A 175 -41.81 11.58 -8.82
C SER A 175 -41.95 12.67 -9.86
N LEU A 176 -40.83 13.34 -10.15
CA LEU A 176 -40.68 14.39 -11.16
C LEU A 176 -39.53 13.96 -12.07
N ARG A 177 -39.53 14.33 -13.35
CA ARG A 177 -38.41 13.96 -14.24
C ARG A 177 -37.23 14.88 -14.04
N ARG A 178 -37.43 16.16 -14.30
CA ARG A 178 -36.37 17.16 -14.27
C ARG A 178 -36.77 18.33 -13.40
N LEU A 179 -35.79 18.92 -12.72
CA LEU A 179 -35.93 20.21 -12.06
C LEU A 179 -34.83 21.14 -12.55
N GLU A 180 -35.24 22.25 -13.17
CA GLU A 180 -34.38 23.38 -13.49
C GLU A 180 -34.76 24.56 -12.61
N MET A 181 -33.77 25.20 -12.00
CA MET A 181 -33.99 26.34 -11.11
C MET A 181 -33.10 27.50 -11.48
N GLU A 182 -33.69 28.66 -11.73
CA GLU A 182 -32.93 29.92 -11.80
C GLU A 182 -32.42 30.31 -10.41
N LYS A 183 -31.48 31.25 -10.39
CA LYS A 183 -30.94 31.80 -9.15
C LYS A 183 -32.04 32.49 -8.32
N ASP A 184 -31.91 32.46 -6.99
CA ASP A 184 -32.82 33.10 -6.04
C ASP A 184 -34.26 32.53 -6.02
N THR A 185 -34.51 31.42 -6.71
CA THR A 185 -35.78 30.68 -6.67
C THR A 185 -35.83 29.68 -5.52
N ILE A 186 -37.04 29.28 -5.09
CA ILE A 186 -37.23 28.32 -3.99
C ILE A 186 -38.13 27.16 -4.43
N PHE A 187 -37.69 25.94 -4.15
CA PHE A 187 -38.48 24.71 -4.27
C PHE A 187 -38.71 24.09 -2.88
N PHE A 188 -39.97 24.06 -2.44
CA PHE A 188 -40.37 23.39 -1.20
C PHE A 188 -40.87 21.97 -1.47
N MET A 189 -40.15 21.01 -0.91
CA MET A 189 -40.58 19.62 -0.82
C MET A 189 -41.85 19.48 0.06
N PRO A 190 -42.57 18.34 -0.06
CA PRO A 190 -43.83 18.12 0.65
C PRO A 190 -43.63 18.18 2.17
N LYS A 191 -44.61 18.73 2.87
CA LYS A 191 -44.62 18.77 4.33
C LYS A 191 -45.35 17.54 4.88
N SER A 192 -44.75 16.84 5.84
CA SER A 192 -45.45 15.89 6.70
C SER A 192 -45.04 16.09 8.14
N SER A 193 -46.01 15.98 9.06
CA SER A 193 -45.73 16.14 10.49
C SER A 193 -45.50 14.80 11.21
N THR A 194 -45.92 13.69 10.60
CA THR A 194 -45.95 12.36 11.23
C THR A 194 -45.22 11.25 10.45
N LYS A 195 -44.92 11.44 9.16
CA LYS A 195 -44.36 10.39 8.29
C LYS A 195 -43.23 10.88 7.42
N ALA A 196 -42.39 9.95 6.96
CA ALA A 196 -41.35 10.26 5.99
C ALA A 196 -41.98 10.58 4.62
N CYS A 197 -41.53 11.68 3.99
CA CYS A 197 -41.88 12.06 2.62
C CYS A 197 -40.67 11.91 1.72
N SER A 198 -40.89 11.59 0.45
CA SER A 198 -39.80 11.56 -0.54
C SER A 198 -40.17 12.27 -1.83
N THR A 199 -39.21 13.02 -2.37
CA THR A 199 -39.28 13.61 -3.71
C THR A 199 -38.20 12.97 -4.57
N ARG A 200 -38.54 12.55 -5.78
CA ARG A 200 -37.65 11.89 -6.74
C ARG A 200 -37.52 12.74 -7.99
N PHE A 201 -36.29 12.82 -8.48
CA PHE A 201 -35.92 13.44 -9.74
C PHE A 201 -35.07 12.48 -10.54
N MET A 202 -35.16 12.55 -11.86
CA MET A 202 -34.13 11.98 -12.74
C MET A 202 -32.94 12.94 -12.82
N THR A 203 -33.20 14.23 -13.07
CA THR A 203 -32.15 15.25 -13.19
C THR A 203 -32.48 16.53 -12.44
N ILE A 204 -31.45 17.17 -11.88
CA ILE A 204 -31.55 18.50 -11.25
C ILE A 204 -30.46 19.40 -11.82
N ALA A 205 -30.83 20.64 -12.18
CA ALA A 205 -29.91 21.65 -12.67
C ALA A 205 -30.25 23.06 -12.16
N GLY A 206 -29.25 23.95 -12.15
CA GLY A 206 -29.42 25.38 -11.87
C GLY A 206 -28.96 25.83 -10.48
N GLU A 207 -29.48 26.98 -9.99
CA GLU A 207 -28.91 27.76 -8.88
C GLU A 207 -29.92 28.22 -7.79
N GLY A 208 -30.98 27.47 -7.52
CA GLY A 208 -32.00 27.82 -6.52
C GLY A 208 -31.83 27.20 -5.12
N LEU A 209 -32.80 27.42 -4.23
CA LEU A 209 -32.90 26.80 -2.90
C LEU A 209 -33.91 25.63 -2.92
N ILE A 210 -33.44 24.41 -2.67
CA ILE A 210 -34.32 23.26 -2.42
C ILE A 210 -34.42 23.07 -0.90
N THR A 211 -35.63 23.17 -0.34
CA THR A 211 -35.87 23.06 1.11
C THR A 211 -37.18 22.35 1.41
N ASN A 212 -37.54 22.25 2.69
CA ASN A 212 -38.79 21.66 3.14
C ASN A 212 -39.34 22.37 4.39
N ALA A 213 -40.65 22.25 4.62
CA ALA A 213 -41.31 22.76 5.84
C ALA A 213 -41.74 21.62 6.79
N ALA A 214 -41.20 20.41 6.61
CA ALA A 214 -41.57 19.23 7.38
C ALA A 214 -40.95 19.23 8.78
N THR A 215 -41.68 18.69 9.75
CA THR A 215 -41.16 18.36 11.09
C THR A 215 -40.66 16.91 11.15
N ALA A 216 -41.04 16.09 10.17
CA ALA A 216 -40.55 14.73 9.96
C ALA A 216 -39.39 14.68 8.96
N ASN A 217 -38.84 13.49 8.75
CA ASN A 217 -37.76 13.24 7.80
C ASN A 217 -38.24 13.35 6.34
N VAL A 218 -37.44 13.99 5.51
CA VAL A 218 -37.65 14.13 4.06
C VAL A 218 -36.47 13.52 3.32
N SER A 219 -36.75 12.84 2.21
CA SER A 219 -35.74 12.27 1.32
C SER A 219 -35.81 12.89 -0.07
N LEU A 220 -34.67 13.31 -0.59
CA LEU A 220 -34.47 13.67 -1.99
C LEU A 220 -33.80 12.49 -2.71
N TYR A 221 -34.42 11.97 -3.76
CA TYR A 221 -33.86 10.94 -4.61
C TYR A 221 -33.51 11.52 -5.98
N LEU A 222 -32.31 11.20 -6.45
CA LEU A 222 -31.84 11.36 -7.81
C LEU A 222 -31.65 9.96 -8.38
N GLU A 223 -32.61 9.50 -9.18
CA GLU A 223 -32.58 8.18 -9.82
C GLU A 223 -32.11 8.32 -11.25
N GLU A 224 -31.04 7.61 -11.63
CA GLU A 224 -30.47 7.68 -12.99
C GLU A 224 -30.09 9.11 -13.37
N ALA A 225 -29.45 9.82 -12.45
CA ALA A 225 -28.90 11.14 -12.72
C ALA A 225 -27.86 11.05 -13.82
N ASP A 226 -28.19 11.57 -14.99
CA ASP A 226 -27.24 11.75 -16.09
C ASP A 226 -26.84 13.22 -16.13
N ASP A 227 -25.56 13.51 -15.85
CA ASP A 227 -24.96 14.84 -15.92
C ASP A 227 -25.72 15.94 -15.16
N SER A 228 -26.27 15.63 -13.98
CA SER A 228 -26.91 16.66 -13.14
C SER A 228 -25.85 17.65 -12.65
N VAL A 229 -26.11 18.96 -12.79
CA VAL A 229 -25.19 20.03 -12.33
C VAL A 229 -25.97 21.06 -11.55
N PHE A 230 -25.78 21.09 -10.23
CA PHE A 230 -26.50 21.98 -9.34
C PHE A 230 -25.54 22.90 -8.58
N GLY A 231 -25.71 24.19 -8.81
CA GLY A 231 -25.02 25.29 -8.12
C GLY A 231 -25.91 25.99 -7.09
N GLY A 232 -27.07 25.43 -6.76
CA GLY A 232 -27.97 25.98 -5.76
C GLY A 232 -27.61 25.57 -4.33
N THR A 233 -28.53 25.83 -3.40
CA THR A 233 -28.45 25.41 -2.00
C THR A 233 -29.50 24.35 -1.72
N LEU A 234 -29.10 23.28 -1.06
CA LEU A 234 -30.01 22.26 -0.56
C LEU A 234 -30.11 22.38 0.98
N ALA A 235 -31.28 22.70 1.54
CA ALA A 235 -31.47 23.02 2.94
C ALA A 235 -32.44 22.08 3.69
N ALA A 236 -32.10 21.74 4.94
CA ALA A 236 -33.06 21.21 5.90
C ALA A 236 -34.07 22.29 6.33
N SER A 237 -35.15 21.90 7.02
CA SER A 237 -36.11 22.91 7.51
C SER A 237 -35.50 23.78 8.62
N ASP A 238 -35.89 25.05 8.69
CA ASP A 238 -35.36 26.01 9.70
C ASP A 238 -35.52 25.51 11.15
N ASN A 239 -36.55 24.70 11.39
CA ASN A 239 -36.87 24.15 12.70
C ASN A 239 -36.15 22.82 13.00
N TYR A 240 -35.63 22.12 11.99
CA TYR A 240 -35.02 20.81 12.14
C TYR A 240 -33.79 20.67 11.24
N LYS A 241 -32.64 20.95 11.83
CA LYS A 241 -31.34 20.93 11.13
C LYS A 241 -30.96 19.57 10.54
N ASP A 242 -31.63 18.47 10.92
CA ASP A 242 -31.25 17.09 10.59
C ASP A 242 -32.30 16.28 9.77
N ASN A 243 -33.23 16.95 9.09
CA ASN A 243 -34.40 16.26 8.53
C ASN A 243 -34.32 15.90 7.04
N LEU A 244 -33.29 16.34 6.28
CA LEU A 244 -33.16 16.06 4.85
C LEU A 244 -32.06 15.01 4.59
N ALA A 245 -32.44 13.88 3.99
CA ALA A 245 -31.53 12.86 3.46
C ALA A 245 -31.49 12.89 1.93
N VAL A 246 -30.32 12.66 1.34
CA VAL A 246 -30.13 12.67 -0.11
C VAL A 246 -29.69 11.29 -0.58
N TYR A 247 -30.26 10.84 -1.68
CA TYR A 247 -30.04 9.54 -2.29
C TYR A 247 -29.73 9.77 -3.77
N VAL A 248 -28.59 9.29 -4.23
CA VAL A 248 -28.09 9.56 -5.58
C VAL A 248 -27.73 8.25 -6.25
N LYS A 249 -28.24 8.03 -7.46
CA LYS A 249 -27.86 6.96 -8.35
C LYS A 249 -27.62 7.56 -9.72
N GLY A 250 -26.36 7.62 -10.15
CA GLY A 250 -25.93 8.33 -11.35
C GLY A 250 -24.88 9.41 -11.03
N ASP A 251 -24.61 10.26 -12.01
CA ASP A 251 -23.60 11.30 -11.99
C ASP A 251 -24.23 12.64 -11.58
N TRP A 252 -23.65 13.26 -10.54
CA TRP A 252 -24.10 14.54 -10.03
C TRP A 252 -22.93 15.43 -9.63
N THR A 253 -22.95 16.65 -10.13
CA THR A 253 -21.99 17.69 -9.81
C THR A 253 -22.64 18.77 -8.94
N LEU A 254 -22.11 18.94 -7.72
CA LEU A 254 -22.43 20.02 -6.81
C LEU A 254 -21.33 21.08 -6.88
N THR A 255 -21.61 22.19 -7.56
CA THR A 255 -20.65 23.27 -7.76
C THR A 255 -20.66 24.28 -6.62
N ASN A 256 -21.80 24.45 -5.94
CA ASN A 256 -21.93 25.41 -4.85
C ASN A 256 -21.54 24.83 -3.49
N PRO A 257 -20.67 25.53 -2.74
CA PRO A 257 -20.23 25.11 -1.42
C PRO A 257 -21.29 25.18 -0.30
N ASN A 258 -22.44 25.82 -0.51
CA ASN A 258 -23.39 26.19 0.56
C ASN A 258 -24.53 25.18 0.81
N ASN A 259 -24.41 23.93 0.37
CA ASN A 259 -25.47 22.93 0.55
C ASN A 259 -25.68 22.56 2.04
N ALA A 260 -26.74 23.14 2.62
CA ALA A 260 -27.20 23.07 4.01
C ALA A 260 -27.98 21.79 4.40
N HIS A 261 -27.45 20.58 4.19
CA HIS A 261 -28.18 19.36 4.55
C HIS A 261 -28.14 19.03 6.03
N GLY A 262 -28.99 18.10 6.48
CA GLY A 262 -29.09 17.70 7.88
C GLY A 262 -28.77 16.24 8.22
N ARG A 263 -28.96 15.34 7.26
CA ARG A 263 -28.89 13.89 7.48
C ARG A 263 -27.95 13.24 6.47
N SER A 264 -28.01 11.93 6.30
CA SER A 264 -27.06 11.20 5.46
C SER A 264 -27.13 11.61 3.98
N PHE A 265 -25.97 11.68 3.34
CA PHE A 265 -25.84 11.69 1.89
C PHE A 265 -25.49 10.28 1.44
N ASN A 266 -26.27 9.68 0.54
CA ASN A 266 -26.12 8.29 0.13
C ASN A 266 -25.92 8.21 -1.38
N LEU A 267 -24.70 7.87 -1.80
CA LEU A 267 -24.38 7.56 -3.18
C LEU A 267 -24.52 6.05 -3.39
N TYR A 268 -25.42 5.63 -4.26
CA TYR A 268 -25.60 4.23 -4.64
C TYR A 268 -24.58 3.85 -5.70
N LYS A 269 -24.59 4.54 -6.83
CA LYS A 269 -23.72 4.29 -7.98
C LYS A 269 -23.49 5.59 -8.73
N GLY A 270 -22.42 5.68 -9.52
CA GLY A 270 -22.09 6.85 -10.35
C GLY A 270 -21.12 7.79 -9.66
N VAL A 271 -20.93 8.98 -10.23
CA VAL A 271 -19.93 9.96 -9.80
C VAL A 271 -20.58 11.13 -9.06
N LEU A 272 -20.26 11.27 -7.78
CA LEU A 272 -20.55 12.50 -7.03
C LEU A 272 -19.35 13.44 -7.09
N SER A 273 -19.48 14.53 -7.84
CA SER A 273 -18.46 15.58 -7.92
C SER A 273 -18.81 16.76 -7.01
N VAL A 274 -17.90 17.15 -6.12
CA VAL A 274 -18.15 18.23 -5.14
C VAL A 274 -17.01 19.24 -5.09
N SER A 275 -17.33 20.52 -5.04
CA SER A 275 -16.33 21.59 -4.84
C SER A 275 -15.90 21.75 -3.38
N LYS A 276 -16.78 21.42 -2.41
CA LYS A 276 -16.51 21.44 -0.96
C LYS A 276 -17.29 20.34 -0.22
N VAL A 277 -16.83 19.99 0.99
CA VAL A 277 -17.36 18.91 1.84
C VAL A 277 -17.63 19.35 3.32
N ARG A 278 -16.93 20.39 3.81
CA ARG A 278 -16.68 20.94 5.19
C ARG A 278 -17.37 20.34 6.42
N GLY A 279 -16.61 20.28 7.53
CA GLY A 279 -17.06 20.22 8.93
C GLY A 279 -16.62 21.45 9.76
N GLY A 280 -17.44 21.86 10.77
CA GLY A 280 -17.03 22.70 11.92
C GLY A 280 -17.44 24.20 11.94
N ALA A 281 -18.38 24.52 12.85
CA ALA A 281 -18.80 25.82 13.46
C ALA A 281 -18.98 27.08 12.56
N SER A 282 -20.22 27.61 12.56
CA SER A 282 -20.75 28.82 11.90
C SER A 282 -21.07 28.77 10.38
N ALA A 283 -22.38 28.62 10.11
CA ALA A 283 -23.17 28.86 8.88
C ALA A 283 -22.64 28.43 7.48
N GLY A 284 -23.07 27.24 7.00
CA GLY A 284 -23.22 26.88 5.57
C GLY A 284 -23.00 25.38 5.23
N HIS A 285 -23.75 24.46 5.82
CA HIS A 285 -23.30 23.12 6.26
C HIS A 285 -23.86 21.89 5.49
N ILE A 286 -23.06 20.91 5.10
CA ILE A 286 -23.60 19.54 5.02
C ILE A 286 -23.67 19.00 6.47
N TYR A 287 -24.72 19.26 7.26
CA TYR A 287 -25.05 18.44 8.43
C TYR A 287 -25.60 17.09 7.93
N GLY A 288 -25.22 16.01 8.61
CA GLY A 288 -25.48 14.67 8.12
C GLY A 288 -24.56 13.63 8.69
N SER A 289 -25.11 12.66 9.43
CA SER A 289 -24.37 11.68 10.23
C SER A 289 -23.38 10.79 9.47
N ALA A 290 -23.37 10.81 8.13
CA ALA A 290 -22.34 10.19 7.27
C ALA A 290 -22.44 10.62 5.79
N LEU A 291 -21.34 10.48 5.04
CA LEU A 291 -21.34 10.28 3.58
C LEU A 291 -21.26 8.77 3.31
N ASN A 292 -22.31 8.19 2.73
CA ASN A 292 -22.42 6.74 2.52
C ASN A 292 -22.30 6.36 1.05
N PHE A 293 -21.59 5.27 0.80
CA PHE A 293 -21.44 4.63 -0.50
C PHE A 293 -22.09 3.25 -0.44
N LYS A 294 -23.11 2.99 -1.28
CA LYS A 294 -24.04 1.85 -1.09
C LYS A 294 -23.89 0.72 -2.11
N GLU A 295 -23.48 0.98 -3.34
CA GLU A 295 -23.30 -0.05 -4.37
C GLU A 295 -21.92 0.08 -5.05
N ASN A 296 -21.50 -1.00 -5.72
CA ASN A 296 -20.22 -1.02 -6.43
C ASN A 296 -20.24 -0.05 -7.62
N GLY A 297 -19.10 0.60 -7.85
CA GLY A 297 -18.95 1.62 -8.90
C GLY A 297 -19.33 3.03 -8.46
N ALA A 298 -19.49 3.27 -7.16
CA ALA A 298 -19.60 4.61 -6.61
C ALA A 298 -18.24 5.33 -6.66
N VAL A 299 -18.25 6.58 -7.13
CA VAL A 299 -17.07 7.44 -7.24
C VAL A 299 -17.35 8.76 -6.53
N PHE A 300 -16.49 9.12 -5.58
CA PHE A 300 -16.44 10.46 -5.03
C PHE A 300 -15.33 11.24 -5.72
N ARG A 301 -15.65 12.38 -6.34
CA ARG A 301 -14.68 13.27 -6.98
C ARG A 301 -14.63 14.62 -6.28
N TYR A 302 -13.47 14.97 -5.76
CA TYR A 302 -13.22 16.31 -5.23
C TYR A 302 -12.79 17.24 -6.37
N LEU A 303 -13.59 18.29 -6.60
CA LEU A 303 -13.26 19.31 -7.60
C LEU A 303 -12.26 20.31 -7.03
N GLY A 304 -12.40 20.71 -5.76
CA GLY A 304 -11.50 21.65 -5.10
C GLY A 304 -11.30 22.97 -5.85
N ALA A 305 -10.25 23.70 -5.45
CA ALA A 305 -9.79 24.90 -6.14
C ALA A 305 -8.29 25.09 -5.87
N GLU A 306 -7.63 25.88 -6.73
CA GLU A 306 -6.20 26.18 -6.60
C GLU A 306 -5.84 26.78 -5.24
N GLY A 307 -4.82 26.22 -4.58
CA GLY A 307 -4.29 26.70 -3.31
C GLY A 307 -5.25 26.60 -2.11
N GLN A 308 -6.39 25.93 -2.26
CA GLN A 308 -7.35 25.71 -1.17
C GLN A 308 -7.14 24.32 -0.57
N SER A 309 -7.23 24.25 0.76
CA SER A 309 -7.24 23.01 1.52
C SER A 309 -8.45 22.95 2.43
N GLU A 310 -8.94 21.74 2.70
CA GLU A 310 -10.12 21.52 3.52
C GLU A 310 -10.03 20.22 4.33
N THR A 311 -10.62 20.24 5.51
CA THR A 311 -10.71 19.08 6.40
C THR A 311 -12.15 18.59 6.54
N VAL A 312 -12.33 17.28 6.42
CA VAL A 312 -13.59 16.56 6.51
C VAL A 312 -13.63 15.73 7.76
N GLU A 313 -14.43 16.16 8.72
CA GLU A 313 -14.68 15.46 9.97
C GLU A 313 -15.92 14.55 9.89
N LYS A 314 -16.41 14.24 8.70
CA LYS A 314 -17.59 13.38 8.53
C LYS A 314 -17.21 11.92 8.56
N LYS A 315 -18.08 11.12 9.17
CA LYS A 315 -18.07 9.67 9.00
C LYS A 315 -18.25 9.32 7.52
N ILE A 316 -17.41 8.42 7.02
CA ILE A 316 -17.53 7.80 5.71
C ILE A 316 -18.11 6.40 5.90
N GLY A 317 -19.29 6.14 5.35
CA GLY A 317 -19.94 4.83 5.36
C GLY A 317 -19.67 4.08 4.06
N ILE A 318 -19.12 2.87 4.14
CA ILE A 318 -18.77 2.05 2.98
C ILE A 318 -19.56 0.74 3.07
N ASP A 319 -20.65 0.69 2.31
CA ASP A 319 -21.54 -0.48 2.18
C ASP A 319 -21.41 -1.15 0.81
N CYS A 320 -20.29 -0.93 0.12
CA CYS A 320 -19.93 -1.54 -1.15
C CYS A 320 -18.57 -2.25 -1.07
N SER A 321 -18.32 -3.15 -2.02
CA SER A 321 -17.03 -3.81 -2.18
C SER A 321 -16.05 -3.01 -3.03
N GLU A 322 -16.53 -2.04 -3.82
CA GLU A 322 -15.70 -1.19 -4.67
C GLU A 322 -16.06 0.28 -4.51
N LEU A 323 -15.07 1.10 -4.11
CA LEU A 323 -15.19 2.54 -3.94
C LEU A 323 -14.00 3.24 -4.57
N THR A 324 -14.26 4.30 -5.34
CA THR A 324 -13.21 5.20 -5.84
C THR A 324 -13.32 6.58 -5.21
N ILE A 325 -12.20 7.08 -4.69
CA ILE A 325 -12.02 8.44 -4.22
C ILE A 325 -11.02 9.14 -5.16
N ASP A 326 -11.51 10.12 -5.90
CA ASP A 326 -10.77 10.89 -6.89
C ASP A 326 -10.49 12.30 -6.34
N GLY A 327 -9.22 12.65 -6.14
CA GLY A 327 -8.79 13.96 -5.67
C GLY A 327 -8.91 15.08 -6.72
N GLY A 328 -9.33 14.74 -7.94
CA GLY A 328 -9.43 15.68 -9.05
C GLY A 328 -8.08 16.28 -9.45
N ALA A 329 -8.13 17.45 -10.08
CA ALA A 329 -6.93 18.16 -10.54
C ALA A 329 -6.26 18.98 -9.43
N TRP A 330 -7.00 19.38 -8.38
CA TRP A 330 -6.51 20.30 -7.36
C TRP A 330 -6.07 19.60 -6.08
N GLY A 331 -6.85 18.63 -5.58
CA GLY A 331 -6.64 18.02 -4.26
C GLY A 331 -6.76 18.99 -3.09
N GLY A 332 -6.09 18.69 -1.98
CA GLY A 332 -6.13 19.51 -0.75
C GLY A 332 -7.20 19.10 0.26
N LEU A 333 -7.84 17.93 0.09
CA LEU A 333 -8.82 17.41 1.04
C LEU A 333 -8.18 16.47 2.07
N THR A 334 -8.49 16.67 3.34
CA THR A 334 -8.09 15.80 4.46
C THR A 334 -9.30 15.08 5.05
N PHE A 335 -9.29 13.75 5.08
CA PHE A 335 -10.29 12.95 5.79
C PHE A 335 -9.81 12.69 7.24
N GLU A 336 -10.57 13.11 8.25
CA GLU A 336 -10.15 13.04 9.67
C GLU A 336 -10.89 11.99 10.51
N ASN A 337 -12.07 11.56 10.07
CA ASN A 337 -12.99 10.77 10.90
C ASN A 337 -13.09 9.31 10.44
N LEU A 338 -14.00 8.58 11.08
CA LEU A 338 -14.25 7.15 10.92
C LEU A 338 -14.66 6.78 9.49
N TRP A 339 -13.99 5.76 8.96
CA TRP A 339 -14.42 5.00 7.79
C TRP A 339 -15.10 3.73 8.29
N ASP A 340 -16.42 3.81 8.43
CA ASP A 340 -17.27 2.72 8.90
C ASP A 340 -17.69 1.87 7.73
N SER A 341 -17.56 0.56 7.90
CA SER A 341 -17.93 -0.38 6.88
C SER A 341 -18.82 -1.45 7.44
N THR A 342 -19.75 -1.90 6.60
CA THR A 342 -20.43 -3.16 6.84
C THR A 342 -19.49 -4.32 6.50
N PRO A 343 -19.64 -5.50 7.14
CA PRO A 343 -18.75 -6.64 6.89
C PRO A 343 -18.91 -7.15 5.45
N THR A 344 -17.94 -6.84 4.59
CA THR A 344 -17.75 -7.42 3.26
C THR A 344 -16.41 -8.13 3.22
N ARG A 345 -16.31 -9.39 2.77
CA ARG A 345 -15.08 -10.17 2.99
C ARG A 345 -13.81 -9.58 2.32
N MET A 346 -13.91 -8.87 1.19
CA MET A 346 -12.81 -8.11 0.57
C MET A 346 -13.32 -6.77 0.01
N ARG A 347 -12.56 -5.68 0.19
CA ARG A 347 -12.89 -4.33 -0.30
C ARG A 347 -11.79 -3.78 -1.19
N LYS A 348 -12.17 -3.23 -2.33
CA LYS A 348 -11.30 -2.49 -3.24
C LYS A 348 -11.52 -0.99 -3.04
N LEU A 349 -10.49 -0.32 -2.54
CA LEU A 349 -10.50 1.12 -2.28
C LEU A 349 -9.50 1.80 -3.23
N THR A 350 -10.02 2.47 -4.26
CA THR A 350 -9.18 3.17 -5.24
C THR A 350 -9.04 4.64 -4.86
N PHE A 351 -7.81 5.10 -4.72
CA PHE A 351 -7.42 6.49 -4.51
C PHE A 351 -6.74 6.99 -5.78
N THR A 352 -7.32 8.01 -6.41
CA THR A 352 -6.86 8.54 -7.71
C THR A 352 -6.87 10.07 -7.75
N GLY A 353 -6.53 10.64 -8.90
CA GLY A 353 -6.46 12.08 -9.15
C GLY A 353 -5.11 12.51 -9.73
N SER A 354 -5.10 13.68 -10.35
CA SER A 354 -3.89 14.37 -10.84
C SER A 354 -3.53 15.54 -9.91
N ASN A 355 -3.98 15.46 -8.67
CA ASN A 355 -4.03 16.56 -7.72
C ASN A 355 -2.67 17.22 -7.49
N VAL A 356 -2.62 18.55 -7.66
CA VAL A 356 -1.42 19.37 -7.42
C VAL A 356 -1.12 19.50 -5.93
N GLN A 357 -2.15 19.64 -5.08
CA GLN A 357 -2.02 19.55 -3.63
C GLN A 357 -2.29 18.12 -3.18
N GLU A 358 -1.58 17.64 -2.17
CA GLU A 358 -1.80 16.28 -1.68
C GLU A 358 -3.22 16.10 -1.11
N MET A 359 -3.74 14.89 -1.30
CA MET A 359 -4.92 14.42 -0.59
C MET A 359 -4.44 13.69 0.67
N VAL A 360 -5.12 13.87 1.80
CA VAL A 360 -4.67 13.32 3.08
C VAL A 360 -5.72 12.38 3.66
N PHE A 361 -5.31 11.15 3.93
CA PHE A 361 -6.04 10.21 4.76
C PHE A 361 -5.47 10.27 6.19
N HIS A 362 -6.20 10.90 7.10
CA HIS A 362 -5.89 10.95 8.54
C HIS A 362 -7.08 10.46 9.39
N GLY A 363 -7.98 9.70 8.74
CA GLY A 363 -9.09 9.00 9.35
C GLY A 363 -8.68 7.62 9.85
N TYR A 364 -9.64 6.84 10.32
CA TYR A 364 -9.39 5.48 10.77
C TYR A 364 -10.50 4.54 10.28
N ALA A 365 -10.11 3.38 9.73
CA ALA A 365 -11.08 2.34 9.41
C ALA A 365 -11.53 1.62 10.69
N LYS A 366 -12.82 1.33 10.77
CA LYS A 366 -13.41 0.59 11.90
C LYS A 366 -12.93 -0.87 11.91
N ALA A 367 -12.68 -1.43 13.08
CA ALA A 367 -12.53 -2.88 13.22
C ALA A 367 -13.85 -3.59 12.92
N ALA A 368 -13.82 -4.64 12.10
CA ALA A 368 -14.87 -5.64 12.13
C ALA A 368 -14.22 -7.01 12.36
N THR A 369 -14.64 -7.65 13.44
CA THR A 369 -14.20 -8.99 13.83
C THR A 369 -15.39 -9.91 13.96
N ASP A 370 -15.18 -11.21 13.80
CA ASP A 370 -16.17 -12.24 14.12
C ASP A 370 -16.18 -12.50 15.65
N GLU A 371 -16.98 -13.48 16.07
CA GLU A 371 -17.12 -13.88 17.48
C GLU A 371 -15.78 -14.38 18.08
N ASP A 372 -14.85 -14.85 17.24
CA ASP A 372 -13.51 -15.32 17.63
C ASP A 372 -12.47 -14.19 17.63
N GLY A 373 -12.88 -12.94 17.36
CA GLY A 373 -11.97 -11.79 17.31
C GLY A 373 -11.13 -11.71 16.02
N LYS A 374 -11.39 -12.56 15.03
CA LYS A 374 -10.69 -12.55 13.74
C LYS A 374 -11.32 -11.52 12.82
N ARG A 375 -10.51 -10.79 12.03
CA ARG A 375 -11.02 -9.81 11.07
C ARG A 375 -11.99 -10.45 10.07
N THR A 376 -13.12 -9.79 9.86
CA THR A 376 -14.17 -10.23 8.92
C THR A 376 -14.03 -9.64 7.52
N PHE A 377 -13.10 -8.69 7.32
CA PHE A 377 -12.77 -8.12 6.02
C PHE A 377 -11.28 -7.83 5.86
N THR A 378 -10.84 -7.64 4.61
CA THR A 378 -9.54 -7.09 4.24
C THR A 378 -9.69 -6.03 3.14
N ASP A 379 -8.73 -5.10 3.06
CA ASP A 379 -8.68 -4.05 2.06
C ASP A 379 -7.60 -4.33 1.00
N TYR A 380 -7.96 -4.08 -0.25
CA TYR A 380 -7.05 -3.94 -1.36
C TYR A 380 -7.06 -2.47 -1.78
N VAL A 381 -6.10 -1.71 -1.27
CA VAL A 381 -5.98 -0.28 -1.47
C VAL A 381 -5.20 -0.03 -2.74
N ILE A 382 -5.81 0.62 -3.73
CA ILE A 382 -5.17 0.96 -4.99
C ILE A 382 -4.87 2.45 -4.98
N LYS A 383 -3.63 2.81 -5.27
CA LYS A 383 -3.24 4.19 -5.56
C LYS A 383 -2.91 4.29 -7.05
N GLU A 384 -3.67 5.11 -7.76
CA GLU A 384 -3.45 5.42 -9.18
C GLU A 384 -3.60 6.93 -9.45
N GLY A 385 -3.56 7.35 -10.72
CA GLY A 385 -3.43 8.77 -11.06
C GLY A 385 -2.04 9.34 -10.74
N THR A 386 -1.73 10.52 -11.26
CA THR A 386 -0.39 11.14 -11.13
C THR A 386 -0.20 11.91 -9.83
N GLY A 387 -1.28 12.21 -9.10
CA GLY A 387 -1.24 13.00 -7.87
C GLY A 387 -0.71 12.26 -6.64
N THR A 388 -0.71 12.95 -5.51
CA THR A 388 -0.16 12.46 -4.24
C THR A 388 -1.26 12.19 -3.22
N TRP A 389 -1.19 11.03 -2.56
CA TRP A 389 -2.05 10.67 -1.43
C TRP A 389 -1.20 10.37 -0.19
N HIS A 390 -1.50 11.01 0.92
CA HIS A 390 -0.75 10.92 2.17
C HIS A 390 -1.57 10.20 3.24
N PHE A 391 -1.12 9.01 3.62
CA PHE A 391 -1.67 8.24 4.72
C PHE A 391 -0.93 8.61 6.00
N LYS A 392 -1.62 9.27 6.92
CA LYS A 392 -1.05 9.68 8.20
C LYS A 392 -1.41 8.68 9.30
N PHE A 393 -0.54 8.60 10.30
CA PHE A 393 -0.79 7.77 11.47
C PHE A 393 -2.05 8.25 12.19
N LYS A 394 -2.96 7.30 12.43
CA LYS A 394 -4.13 7.52 13.28
C LYS A 394 -4.31 6.32 14.20
N TYR A 395 -4.49 6.60 15.49
CA TYR A 395 -4.86 5.57 16.45
C TYR A 395 -6.17 4.89 16.01
N ASN A 396 -6.28 3.58 16.24
CA ASN A 396 -7.41 2.74 15.85
C ASN A 396 -7.65 2.62 14.33
N ASN A 397 -6.66 2.92 13.47
CA ASN A 397 -6.81 2.62 12.05
C ASN A 397 -6.72 1.11 11.78
N HIS A 398 -7.87 0.44 11.69
CA HIS A 398 -7.95 -1.00 11.45
C HIS A 398 -7.91 -1.36 9.96
N MET A 399 -7.39 -0.50 9.08
CA MET A 399 -7.08 -0.92 7.72
C MET A 399 -6.15 -2.13 7.76
N GLY A 400 -6.48 -3.13 6.95
CA GLY A 400 -5.71 -4.36 6.80
C GLY A 400 -5.60 -4.71 5.33
N GLY A 401 -4.58 -5.45 4.95
CA GLY A 401 -4.41 -5.90 3.57
C GLY A 401 -3.32 -5.16 2.80
N VAL A 402 -3.52 -5.04 1.49
CA VAL A 402 -2.46 -4.73 0.52
C VAL A 402 -2.59 -3.31 -0.01
N PHE A 403 -1.46 -2.62 -0.18
CA PHE A 403 -1.36 -1.35 -0.89
C PHE A 403 -0.74 -1.55 -2.28
N ASP A 404 -1.51 -1.31 -3.34
CA ASP A 404 -1.09 -1.38 -4.75
C ASP A 404 -0.92 0.02 -5.34
N VAL A 405 0.31 0.51 -5.38
CA VAL A 405 0.67 1.82 -5.93
C VAL A 405 1.02 1.67 -7.40
N ARG A 406 0.06 1.97 -8.28
CA ARG A 406 0.16 1.81 -9.74
C ARG A 406 0.76 3.03 -10.44
N ASN A 407 0.46 4.23 -9.93
CA ASN A 407 0.91 5.50 -10.49
C ASN A 407 0.91 6.61 -9.43
N GLY A 408 1.76 7.61 -9.61
CA GLY A 408 1.90 8.75 -8.70
C GLY A 408 2.50 8.33 -7.36
N THR A 409 2.22 9.12 -6.31
CA THR A 409 2.88 8.99 -5.01
C THR A 409 1.91 8.62 -3.89
N LEU A 410 2.26 7.59 -3.12
CA LEU A 410 1.69 7.32 -1.80
C LEU A 410 2.70 7.72 -0.72
N ARG A 411 2.34 8.69 0.10
CA ARG A 411 3.10 9.13 1.27
C ARG A 411 2.60 8.47 2.54
N PHE A 412 3.51 8.23 3.48
CA PHE A 412 3.19 7.70 4.80
C PHE A 412 4.17 8.20 5.86
N ASP A 413 3.70 8.43 7.08
CA ASP A 413 4.48 9.03 8.18
C ASP A 413 4.93 8.01 9.24
N SER A 414 4.46 6.77 9.17
CA SER A 414 4.84 5.71 10.12
C SER A 414 4.76 4.32 9.50
N ILE A 415 5.68 3.44 9.91
CA ILE A 415 5.75 2.04 9.52
C ILE A 415 6.03 1.18 10.75
N ALA A 416 5.47 -0.03 10.79
CA ALA A 416 5.70 -1.02 11.83
C ALA A 416 5.62 -2.43 11.25
N GLU A 417 6.10 -3.43 12.00
CA GLU A 417 5.94 -4.84 11.62
C GLU A 417 4.45 -5.22 11.44
N ALA A 418 4.17 -6.22 10.60
CA ALA A 418 2.84 -6.77 10.39
C ALA A 418 2.22 -7.20 11.72
N GLY A 419 0.92 -6.95 11.86
CA GLY A 419 0.19 -7.11 13.13
C GLY A 419 0.35 -5.91 14.09
N THR A 420 1.24 -4.96 13.80
CA THR A 420 1.37 -3.70 14.55
C THR A 420 0.81 -2.53 13.74
N LEU A 421 0.05 -1.66 14.40
CA LEU A 421 -0.56 -0.49 13.80
C LEU A 421 0.50 0.52 13.32
N CYS A 422 0.34 1.00 12.09
CA CYS A 422 1.03 2.16 11.54
C CYS A 422 0.11 2.92 10.56
N ALA A 423 0.61 3.94 9.86
CA ALA A 423 -0.15 4.70 8.87
C ALA A 423 -0.76 3.82 7.76
N LEU A 424 -0.06 2.74 7.39
CA LEU A 424 -0.51 1.75 6.41
C LEU A 424 -1.32 0.61 7.04
N GLY A 425 -1.94 0.84 8.20
CA GLY A 425 -2.73 -0.17 8.91
C GLY A 425 -1.87 -1.31 9.47
N TYR A 426 -2.40 -2.54 9.48
CA TYR A 426 -1.78 -3.68 10.18
C TYR A 426 -1.07 -4.71 9.28
N ALA A 427 -1.41 -4.82 7.98
CA ALA A 427 -0.84 -5.82 7.07
C ALA A 427 -0.86 -7.28 7.58
N ASP A 428 -1.87 -7.67 8.37
CA ASP A 428 -2.03 -9.01 8.97
C ASP A 428 -2.98 -9.93 8.19
N SER A 429 -3.60 -9.44 7.12
CA SER A 429 -4.58 -10.16 6.29
C SER A 429 -4.37 -9.84 4.81
N LEU A 430 -3.40 -10.48 4.17
CA LEU A 430 -2.92 -10.11 2.83
C LEU A 430 -3.55 -10.97 1.74
N TYR A 431 -4.23 -10.32 0.79
CA TYR A 431 -4.87 -10.96 -0.36
C TYR A 431 -4.60 -10.14 -1.62
N ASN A 432 -4.49 -10.81 -2.77
CA ASN A 432 -4.34 -10.15 -4.06
C ASN A 432 -5.64 -9.44 -4.50
N GLU A 433 -5.60 -8.70 -5.61
CA GLU A 433 -6.79 -8.04 -6.15
C GLU A 433 -7.82 -9.09 -6.57
N ASN A 434 -8.93 -9.18 -5.86
CA ASN A 434 -10.05 -10.03 -6.21
C ASN A 434 -11.38 -9.31 -5.94
N THR A 435 -12.42 -9.66 -6.71
CA THR A 435 -13.78 -9.14 -6.57
C THR A 435 -14.72 -10.15 -5.92
N THR A 436 -14.25 -11.35 -5.55
CA THR A 436 -15.10 -12.33 -4.86
C THR A 436 -15.42 -11.83 -3.45
N THR A 437 -16.67 -12.02 -3.04
CA THR A 437 -17.13 -11.70 -1.68
C THR A 437 -16.61 -12.70 -0.65
N THR A 438 -15.55 -13.47 -0.94
CA THR A 438 -15.00 -14.51 -0.07
C THR A 438 -13.49 -14.47 0.04
N LEU A 439 -12.98 -14.36 1.28
CA LEU A 439 -11.59 -14.67 1.60
C LEU A 439 -11.36 -16.16 1.32
N ASP A 440 -10.56 -16.46 0.32
CA ASP A 440 -10.15 -17.83 0.00
C ASP A 440 -8.62 -17.95 0.05
N ASP A 441 -8.12 -19.15 0.37
CA ASP A 441 -6.68 -19.35 0.50
C ASP A 441 -5.93 -19.26 -0.84
N ALA A 442 -6.62 -19.35 -1.98
CA ALA A 442 -6.02 -19.27 -3.31
C ALA A 442 -5.56 -17.85 -3.66
N HIS A 443 -6.20 -16.83 -3.08
CA HIS A 443 -5.89 -15.42 -3.31
C HIS A 443 -4.99 -14.80 -2.23
N LYS A 444 -4.45 -15.60 -1.30
CA LYS A 444 -3.49 -15.10 -0.31
C LYS A 444 -2.27 -14.48 -0.99
N ALA A 445 -1.92 -13.28 -0.56
CA ALA A 445 -0.70 -12.61 -0.98
C ALA A 445 0.38 -12.78 0.09
N ASP A 446 1.63 -12.93 -0.34
CA ASP A 446 2.80 -12.94 0.53
C ASP A 446 3.55 -11.59 0.50
N TYR A 447 2.84 -10.55 0.07
CA TYR A 447 3.33 -9.17 -0.04
C TYR A 447 2.30 -8.21 0.53
N ALA A 448 2.76 -7.14 1.15
CA ALA A 448 1.92 -6.09 1.71
C ALA A 448 1.81 -4.88 0.78
N ILE A 449 2.79 -4.68 -0.10
CA ILE A 449 2.87 -3.52 -0.98
C ILE A 449 3.23 -3.96 -2.40
N VAL A 450 2.56 -3.38 -3.39
CA VAL A 450 2.86 -3.54 -4.81
C VAL A 450 3.21 -2.19 -5.41
N LEU A 451 4.29 -2.11 -6.19
CA LEU A 451 4.71 -0.89 -6.89
C LEU A 451 4.72 -1.07 -8.41
N GLY A 452 4.15 -0.11 -9.12
CA GLY A 452 4.13 -0.02 -10.58
C GLY A 452 2.82 -0.48 -11.21
N GLY A 453 2.48 0.16 -12.33
CA GLY A 453 1.21 -0.04 -13.04
C GLY A 453 0.99 -1.48 -13.52
N ASN A 454 -0.28 -1.89 -13.56
CA ASN A 454 -0.72 -3.10 -14.26
C ASN A 454 -0.95 -2.79 -15.75
N GLY A 455 -0.72 -3.77 -16.63
CA GLY A 455 -0.98 -3.62 -18.07
C GLY A 455 0.16 -3.04 -18.92
N LYS A 456 -0.16 -2.62 -20.14
CA LYS A 456 0.84 -2.25 -21.19
C LYS A 456 1.58 -0.95 -20.87
N THR A 457 0.91 -0.01 -20.21
CA THR A 457 1.50 1.27 -19.80
C THR A 457 2.25 1.07 -18.48
N LYS A 458 3.56 0.82 -18.57
CA LYS A 458 4.47 0.64 -17.42
C LYS A 458 4.68 1.96 -16.66
N THR A 459 3.67 2.39 -15.90
CA THR A 459 3.70 3.60 -15.04
C THR A 459 4.51 3.35 -13.76
N GLU A 460 5.06 4.43 -13.21
CA GLU A 460 5.86 4.38 -11.96
C GLU A 460 4.98 4.62 -10.74
N GLY A 461 4.95 3.65 -9.83
CA GLY A 461 4.34 3.79 -8.51
C GLY A 461 5.39 4.19 -7.48
N THR A 462 5.16 5.29 -6.77
CA THR A 462 6.10 5.84 -5.81
C THR A 462 5.59 5.70 -4.38
N LEU A 463 6.43 5.18 -3.50
CA LEU A 463 6.21 5.11 -2.07
C LEU A 463 7.19 6.08 -1.38
N GLU A 464 6.68 7.02 -0.58
CA GLU A 464 7.49 8.08 0.05
C GLU A 464 7.30 8.10 1.57
N TYR A 465 8.40 7.88 2.30
CA TYR A 465 8.40 7.95 3.76
C TYR A 465 8.64 9.39 4.25
N THR A 466 7.71 9.89 5.07
CA THR A 466 7.68 11.26 5.58
C THR A 466 7.74 11.34 7.11
N GLY A 467 7.98 10.21 7.79
CA GLY A 467 7.99 10.15 9.25
C GLY A 467 9.20 10.82 9.89
N GLU A 468 9.01 11.27 11.13
CA GLU A 468 10.03 12.01 11.88
C GLU A 468 11.09 11.09 12.53
N THR A 469 10.82 9.79 12.63
CA THR A 469 11.68 8.80 13.30
C THR A 469 12.26 7.79 12.31
N GLU A 470 13.28 7.02 12.72
CA GLU A 470 13.81 5.94 11.87
C GLU A 470 12.69 4.96 11.48
N GLY A 471 12.54 4.71 10.18
CA GLY A 471 11.60 3.73 9.64
C GLY A 471 12.28 2.39 9.40
N LYS A 472 11.73 1.31 9.96
CA LYS A 472 12.20 -0.06 9.71
C LYS A 472 11.03 -1.04 9.79
N CYS A 473 10.92 -1.89 8.79
CA CYS A 473 9.98 -3.01 8.80
C CYS A 473 10.50 -4.15 7.92
N SER A 474 10.46 -5.36 8.44
CA SER A 474 10.92 -6.58 7.75
C SER A 474 9.77 -7.50 7.32
N THR A 475 8.60 -7.36 7.91
CA THR A 475 7.45 -8.25 7.72
C THR A 475 6.38 -7.70 6.78
N ARG A 476 6.66 -6.59 6.07
CA ARG A 476 5.80 -6.05 5.00
C ARG A 476 6.52 -6.10 3.65
N PRO A 477 6.57 -7.27 2.97
CA PRO A 477 7.29 -7.41 1.72
C PRO A 477 6.71 -6.54 0.62
N ILE A 478 7.60 -6.03 -0.24
CA ILE A 478 7.27 -5.18 -1.39
C ILE A 478 7.51 -5.97 -2.67
N VAL A 479 6.53 -5.97 -3.58
CA VAL A 479 6.70 -6.52 -4.93
C VAL A 479 6.65 -5.41 -5.98
N VAL A 480 7.57 -5.45 -6.94
CA VAL A 480 7.68 -4.47 -8.03
C VAL A 480 7.15 -5.09 -9.32
N ARG A 481 6.00 -4.61 -9.78
CA ARG A 481 5.29 -5.12 -10.96
C ARG A 481 5.90 -4.61 -12.26
N SER A 482 6.21 -3.32 -12.30
CA SER A 482 6.81 -2.67 -13.47
C SER A 482 7.85 -1.64 -13.02
N LYS A 483 7.46 -0.40 -12.78
CA LYS A 483 8.35 0.64 -12.23
C LYS A 483 7.93 0.99 -10.82
N GLY A 484 8.79 0.74 -9.84
CA GLY A 484 8.58 1.14 -8.46
C GLY A 484 9.64 2.13 -8.01
N ARG A 485 9.26 3.11 -7.20
CA ARG A 485 10.19 4.05 -6.56
C ARG A 485 9.95 4.08 -5.06
N PHE A 486 11.03 4.16 -4.30
CA PHE A 486 11.00 4.41 -2.87
C PHE A 486 11.81 5.69 -2.53
N ILE A 487 11.19 6.61 -1.80
CA ILE A 487 11.79 7.89 -1.39
C ILE A 487 11.83 7.95 0.13
N SER A 488 12.96 8.38 0.70
CA SER A 488 13.09 8.68 2.13
C SER A 488 14.05 9.84 2.38
N ASP A 489 13.44 11.00 2.70
CA ASP A 489 14.14 12.27 2.97
C ASP A 489 14.04 12.71 4.43
N SER A 490 12.92 12.39 5.07
CA SER A 490 12.52 12.86 6.39
C SER A 490 13.40 12.30 7.52
N ALA A 491 13.49 10.97 7.59
CA ALA A 491 14.30 10.25 8.57
C ALA A 491 14.93 9.01 7.93
N LYS A 492 15.93 8.44 8.60
CA LYS A 492 16.62 7.22 8.14
C LYS A 492 15.60 6.12 7.88
N TYR A 493 15.74 5.40 6.77
CA TYR A 493 14.90 4.24 6.49
C TYR A 493 15.75 3.00 6.22
N THR A 494 15.37 1.89 6.86
CA THR A 494 15.87 0.54 6.55
C THR A 494 14.80 -0.21 5.76
N LEU A 495 14.98 -0.27 4.45
CA LEU A 495 14.12 -0.97 3.51
C LEU A 495 14.50 -2.45 3.44
N VAL A 496 13.51 -3.34 3.53
CA VAL A 496 13.72 -4.78 3.62
C VAL A 496 12.71 -5.52 2.75
N ASN A 497 13.12 -6.65 2.16
CA ASN A 497 12.26 -7.60 1.46
C ASN A 497 11.53 -7.00 0.25
N VAL A 498 12.31 -6.50 -0.70
CA VAL A 498 11.81 -6.01 -1.99
C VAL A 498 12.11 -7.04 -3.07
N ARG A 499 11.15 -7.36 -3.93
CA ARG A 499 11.41 -8.24 -5.07
C ARG A 499 10.63 -7.88 -6.32
N ALA A 500 11.04 -8.38 -7.48
CA ALA A 500 10.16 -8.28 -8.66
C ALA A 500 8.89 -9.13 -8.47
N SER A 501 7.79 -8.69 -9.07
CA SER A 501 6.57 -9.49 -9.13
C SER A 501 6.74 -10.64 -10.11
N ASP A 502 6.13 -11.78 -9.82
CA ASP A 502 6.12 -12.96 -10.70
C ASP A 502 5.40 -12.69 -12.04
N MET A 503 4.56 -11.65 -12.06
CA MET A 503 3.85 -11.17 -13.25
C MET A 503 4.65 -10.15 -14.06
N SER A 504 5.88 -9.81 -13.64
CA SER A 504 6.71 -8.83 -14.33
C SER A 504 7.47 -9.44 -15.51
N GLU A 505 7.63 -8.68 -16.59
CA GLU A 505 8.53 -9.04 -17.70
C GLU A 505 9.91 -8.37 -17.57
N ASN A 506 9.98 -7.18 -16.96
CA ASN A 506 11.19 -6.39 -16.73
C ASN A 506 10.86 -5.32 -15.67
N ALA A 507 11.07 -5.64 -14.39
CA ALA A 507 10.80 -4.72 -13.30
C ALA A 507 11.99 -3.78 -13.07
N THR A 508 11.73 -2.55 -12.64
CA THR A 508 12.74 -1.59 -12.22
C THR A 508 12.34 -1.01 -10.89
N PHE A 509 13.24 -1.10 -9.91
CA PHE A 509 13.09 -0.49 -8.61
C PHE A 509 14.07 0.67 -8.45
N THR A 510 13.57 1.84 -8.04
CA THR A 510 14.36 3.05 -7.87
C THR A 510 14.44 3.40 -6.38
N LEU A 511 15.66 3.45 -5.85
CA LEU A 511 15.98 4.03 -4.55
C LEU A 511 16.28 5.52 -4.73
N ASP A 512 15.60 6.37 -3.97
CA ASP A 512 15.70 7.81 -4.08
C ASP A 512 15.77 8.47 -2.69
N GLY A 513 16.14 9.74 -2.67
CA GLY A 513 16.21 10.60 -1.51
C GLY A 513 17.55 11.32 -1.36
N ASN A 514 17.59 12.21 -0.38
CA ASN A 514 18.66 13.17 -0.12
C ASN A 514 19.42 12.87 1.18
N ARG A 515 18.94 11.92 1.98
CA ARG A 515 19.64 11.45 3.20
C ARG A 515 20.87 10.63 2.88
N THR A 516 21.82 10.57 3.82
CA THR A 516 23.11 9.88 3.63
C THR A 516 23.26 8.58 4.41
N ASP A 517 22.20 8.11 5.07
CA ASP A 517 22.23 6.99 6.02
C ASP A 517 21.13 5.95 5.77
N ASN A 518 20.46 6.00 4.61
CA ASN A 518 19.44 5.03 4.24
C ASN A 518 20.06 3.67 3.91
N VAL A 519 19.34 2.60 4.25
CA VAL A 519 19.79 1.21 4.07
C VAL A 519 18.73 0.43 3.33
N ALA A 520 19.14 -0.39 2.36
CA ALA A 520 18.27 -1.42 1.79
C ALA A 520 18.92 -2.80 1.91
N LYS A 521 18.10 -3.83 2.13
CA LYS A 521 18.55 -5.22 2.19
C LYS A 521 17.49 -6.18 1.68
N SER A 522 17.91 -7.38 1.28
CA SER A 522 16.98 -8.40 0.78
C SER A 522 16.21 -7.91 -0.45
N ILE A 523 16.91 -7.30 -1.40
CA ILE A 523 16.38 -6.94 -2.72
C ILE A 523 16.64 -8.09 -3.68
N SER A 524 15.61 -8.69 -4.27
CA SER A 524 15.77 -9.86 -5.14
C SER A 524 14.97 -9.81 -6.44
N ASP A 525 15.29 -10.71 -7.35
CA ASP A 525 14.43 -11.07 -8.46
C ASP A 525 13.10 -11.65 -7.98
N GLY A 526 12.13 -11.72 -8.91
CA GLY A 526 10.84 -12.36 -8.69
C GLY A 526 10.95 -13.88 -8.71
N ARG A 527 9.93 -14.57 -8.22
CA ARG A 527 9.90 -16.04 -8.24
C ARG A 527 9.95 -16.50 -9.70
N ASN A 528 10.69 -17.57 -9.97
CA ASN A 528 11.00 -18.07 -11.31
C ASN A 528 12.00 -17.21 -12.13
N GLY A 529 12.88 -16.46 -11.47
CA GLY A 529 13.99 -15.76 -12.13
C GLY A 529 13.56 -14.55 -12.96
N LYS A 530 12.49 -13.85 -12.54
CA LYS A 530 12.06 -12.61 -13.20
C LYS A 530 13.00 -11.47 -12.80
N PRO A 531 13.74 -10.88 -13.76
CA PRO A 531 14.80 -9.94 -13.45
C PRO A 531 14.24 -8.64 -12.85
N LEU A 532 14.86 -8.21 -11.75
CA LEU A 532 14.72 -6.88 -11.20
C LEU A 532 15.92 -6.03 -11.62
N SER A 533 15.67 -4.82 -12.13
CA SER A 533 16.73 -3.79 -12.28
C SER A 533 16.68 -2.85 -11.09
N LEU A 534 17.84 -2.41 -10.60
CA LEU A 534 17.94 -1.46 -9.50
C LEU A 534 18.51 -0.13 -10.00
N VAL A 535 17.85 0.97 -9.64
CA VAL A 535 18.28 2.33 -9.96
C VAL A 535 18.47 3.11 -8.68
N LYS A 536 19.53 3.90 -8.60
CA LYS A 536 19.74 4.89 -7.54
C LYS A 536 19.63 6.30 -8.13
N GLU A 537 18.75 7.10 -7.55
CA GLU A 537 18.51 8.52 -7.83
C GLU A 537 18.54 9.34 -6.53
N GLY A 538 18.38 10.65 -6.64
CA GLY A 538 18.49 11.57 -5.50
C GLY A 538 19.93 11.86 -5.08
N SER A 539 20.16 12.96 -4.38
CA SER A 539 21.51 13.41 -4.00
C SER A 539 22.11 12.62 -2.83
N GLY A 540 21.29 11.83 -2.13
CA GLY A 540 21.64 11.13 -0.91
C GLY A 540 22.46 9.86 -1.14
N THR A 541 22.76 9.17 -0.03
CA THR A 541 23.44 7.87 0.03
C THR A 541 22.46 6.78 0.43
N TRP A 542 22.50 5.67 -0.29
CA TRP A 542 21.89 4.40 0.10
C TRP A 542 22.98 3.35 0.28
N THR A 543 22.87 2.51 1.30
CA THR A 543 23.75 1.35 1.50
C THR A 543 22.97 0.06 1.29
N LEU A 544 23.38 -0.75 0.32
CA LEU A 544 22.89 -2.12 0.15
C LEU A 544 23.65 -3.04 1.10
N THR A 545 22.91 -3.72 1.97
CA THR A 545 23.43 -4.71 2.93
C THR A 545 22.62 -6.00 2.81
N GLY A 546 23.02 -7.05 3.52
CA GLY A 546 22.36 -8.35 3.41
C GLY A 546 22.54 -9.00 2.03
N THR A 547 21.74 -10.04 1.79
CA THR A 547 21.65 -10.69 0.48
C THR A 547 20.84 -9.85 -0.49
N ASN A 548 21.39 -9.54 -1.66
CA ASN A 548 20.70 -8.87 -2.76
C ASN A 548 21.00 -9.60 -4.08
N GLU A 549 19.97 -10.10 -4.75
CA GLU A 549 20.06 -10.91 -5.96
C GLU A 549 19.32 -10.24 -7.10
N ILE A 550 20.03 -9.45 -7.91
CA ILE A 550 19.42 -8.54 -8.88
C ILE A 550 19.91 -8.97 -10.27
N SER A 551 19.25 -9.87 -11.00
CA SER A 551 19.78 -10.28 -12.32
C SER A 551 19.63 -9.21 -13.40
N GLY A 552 18.88 -8.13 -13.15
CA GLY A 552 18.84 -6.95 -14.00
C GLY A 552 19.99 -5.96 -13.72
N PRO A 553 20.14 -4.92 -14.56
CA PRO A 553 21.16 -3.90 -14.36
C PRO A 553 21.03 -3.12 -13.05
N LEU A 554 22.17 -2.77 -12.46
CA LEU A 554 22.31 -1.77 -11.41
C LEU A 554 22.78 -0.44 -12.02
N THR A 555 22.00 0.62 -11.88
CA THR A 555 22.36 1.94 -12.41
C THR A 555 22.35 3.02 -11.32
N VAL A 556 23.44 3.76 -11.15
CA VAL A 556 23.49 4.94 -10.29
C VAL A 556 23.46 6.20 -11.15
N ARG A 557 22.38 6.97 -11.05
CA ARG A 557 22.17 8.21 -11.82
C ARG A 557 22.56 9.45 -11.04
N SER A 558 22.46 9.43 -9.71
CA SER A 558 22.83 10.52 -8.82
C SER A 558 23.06 10.03 -7.38
N GLY A 559 23.85 10.77 -6.61
CA GLY A 559 24.19 10.47 -5.21
C GLY A 559 25.09 9.24 -5.10
N VAL A 560 25.11 8.63 -3.91
CA VAL A 560 26.03 7.52 -3.60
C VAL A 560 25.26 6.24 -3.37
N LEU A 561 25.71 5.14 -3.97
CA LEU A 561 25.28 3.79 -3.61
C LEU A 561 26.47 3.01 -3.07
N ASN A 562 26.42 2.67 -1.78
CA ASN A 562 27.39 1.76 -1.17
C ASN A 562 26.84 0.35 -1.24
N VAL A 563 27.68 -0.62 -1.59
CA VAL A 563 27.33 -2.04 -1.62
C VAL A 563 28.22 -2.76 -0.62
N GLU A 564 27.64 -3.14 0.50
CA GLU A 564 28.26 -4.05 1.47
C GLU A 564 28.09 -5.48 0.98
N ASN A 565 28.94 -5.87 0.04
CA ASN A 565 29.10 -7.25 -0.37
C ASN A 565 30.15 -7.93 0.52
N SER A 566 29.99 -9.22 0.80
CA SER A 566 31.04 -9.96 1.52
C SER A 566 32.28 -10.21 0.66
N GLY A 567 32.22 -10.07 -0.67
CA GLY A 567 33.27 -10.62 -1.53
C GLY A 567 33.51 -12.12 -1.25
N ASP A 568 34.55 -12.71 -1.83
CA ASP A 568 35.07 -14.03 -1.44
C ASP A 568 35.73 -13.96 -0.04
N ARG A 569 34.97 -13.59 0.99
CA ARG A 569 35.47 -13.54 2.37
C ARG A 569 35.67 -14.97 2.89
N LYS A 570 36.90 -15.47 2.83
CA LYS A 570 37.29 -16.66 3.61
C LYS A 570 36.93 -16.40 5.08
N TYR A 571 36.38 -17.39 5.79
CA TYR A 571 36.20 -17.27 7.24
C TYR A 571 37.55 -17.00 7.90
N ARG A 572 37.59 -16.00 8.78
CA ARG A 572 38.79 -15.59 9.53
C ARG A 572 38.62 -15.78 11.03
N TRP A 573 37.40 -16.00 11.48
CA TRP A 573 37.05 -16.16 12.86
C TRP A 573 36.30 -17.47 13.00
N TYR A 574 36.63 -18.23 14.04
CA TYR A 574 35.92 -19.45 14.40
C TYR A 574 35.60 -19.41 15.88
N ARG A 575 34.40 -19.84 16.24
CA ARG A 575 33.93 -19.94 17.61
C ARG A 575 33.58 -21.39 17.85
N ILE A 576 34.37 -22.03 18.70
CA ILE A 576 34.25 -23.45 19.01
C ILE A 576 33.58 -23.56 20.37
N TRP A 577 32.37 -24.10 20.36
CA TRP A 577 31.63 -24.46 21.57
C TRP A 577 31.95 -25.91 21.92
N ILE A 578 32.25 -26.15 23.20
CA ILE A 578 32.55 -27.49 23.72
C ILE A 578 31.61 -27.79 24.89
N THR A 579 31.05 -28.99 24.92
CA THR A 579 30.15 -29.46 25.99
C THR A 579 30.51 -30.85 26.51
N GLN A 580 29.90 -31.25 27.63
CA GLN A 580 30.06 -32.53 28.31
C GLN A 580 28.67 -33.10 28.69
N ASN A 581 28.49 -34.42 28.62
CA ASN A 581 27.39 -35.10 29.28
C ASN A 581 27.77 -35.28 30.75
N ALA A 582 27.02 -34.65 31.65
CA ALA A 582 27.13 -34.84 33.09
C ALA A 582 26.69 -36.25 33.57
N TYR A 583 26.81 -37.28 32.72
CA TYR A 583 26.38 -38.64 33.04
C TYR A 583 27.52 -39.41 33.70
N GLY A 584 27.61 -39.26 35.03
CA GLY A 584 28.44 -40.11 35.88
C GLY A 584 29.74 -39.47 36.37
N ALA A 585 29.68 -38.33 37.08
CA ALA A 585 30.53 -38.23 38.25
C ALA A 585 29.92 -39.20 39.27
N PRO A 586 30.45 -40.43 39.47
CA PRO A 586 29.94 -41.23 40.57
C PRO A 586 30.27 -40.46 41.85
N ASP A 587 29.38 -40.52 42.82
CA ASP A 587 29.60 -40.14 44.23
C ASP A 587 30.77 -40.93 44.90
N LYS A 588 31.75 -41.40 44.13
CA LYS A 588 32.85 -42.30 44.52
C LYS A 588 34.24 -41.67 44.49
N TYR A 589 34.38 -40.40 44.09
CA TYR A 589 35.66 -39.73 44.26
C TYR A 589 35.72 -39.08 45.65
N ASP A 590 36.48 -39.73 46.51
CA ASP A 590 36.83 -39.29 47.85
C ASP A 590 37.30 -37.82 47.81
N THR A 591 36.52 -36.95 48.44
CA THR A 591 36.81 -35.52 48.59
C THR A 591 37.91 -35.25 49.61
N SER A 592 38.54 -36.29 50.19
CA SER A 592 39.54 -36.17 51.26
C SER A 592 40.83 -35.41 50.88
N GLY A 593 41.02 -35.04 49.62
CA GLY A 593 42.19 -34.29 49.15
C GLY A 593 41.93 -32.87 48.59
N TYR A 594 40.69 -32.40 48.56
CA TYR A 594 40.35 -31.13 47.91
C TYR A 594 39.76 -30.13 48.91
N GLU A 595 40.30 -28.90 48.92
CA GLU A 595 39.84 -27.84 49.82
C GLU A 595 38.41 -27.39 49.47
N GLU A 596 37.67 -26.97 50.49
CA GLU A 596 36.33 -26.38 50.36
C GLU A 596 36.42 -25.10 49.51
N GLY A 597 35.95 -25.18 48.25
CA GLY A 597 36.07 -24.12 47.24
C GLY A 597 36.65 -24.55 45.89
N ASP A 598 37.08 -25.81 45.73
CA ASP A 598 37.60 -26.29 44.43
C ASP A 598 36.48 -26.42 43.37
N PRO A 599 36.65 -25.86 42.15
CA PRO A 599 35.67 -25.95 41.08
C PRO A 599 35.23 -27.38 40.74
N LYS A 600 33.92 -27.65 40.90
CA LYS A 600 33.29 -28.98 40.70
C LYS A 600 33.15 -29.42 39.24
N ALA A 601 33.41 -28.55 38.26
CA ALA A 601 33.40 -28.88 36.83
C ALA A 601 34.79 -28.64 36.21
N ARG A 602 35.34 -29.67 35.55
CA ARG A 602 36.66 -29.66 34.89
C ARG A 602 36.51 -30.25 33.50
N LEU A 603 37.26 -29.73 32.53
CA LEU A 603 37.37 -30.29 31.18
C LEU A 603 38.85 -30.49 30.84
N PHE A 604 39.21 -31.70 30.40
CA PHE A 604 40.58 -32.02 29.97
C PHE A 604 40.65 -32.09 28.44
N ILE A 605 41.52 -31.29 27.86
CA ILE A 605 41.76 -31.24 26.42
C ILE A 605 43.27 -31.33 26.17
N GLY A 606 43.65 -32.20 25.24
CA GLY A 606 45.02 -32.30 24.75
C GLY A 606 45.34 -31.17 23.76
N GLU A 607 44.52 -31.04 22.72
CA GLU A 607 44.69 -30.06 21.65
C GLU A 607 43.35 -29.71 20.99
N ILE A 608 43.22 -28.48 20.50
CA ILE A 608 42.18 -28.04 19.57
C ILE A 608 42.87 -27.61 18.29
N ALA A 609 42.45 -28.17 17.16
CA ALA A 609 43.06 -27.87 15.88
C ALA A 609 42.00 -27.59 14.81
N ILE A 610 42.28 -26.62 13.97
CA ILE A 610 41.56 -26.35 12.72
C ILE A 610 42.54 -26.61 11.58
N TYR A 611 42.15 -27.41 10.61
CA TYR A 611 43.01 -27.80 9.49
C TYR A 611 42.51 -27.24 8.16
N ASP A 612 43.43 -26.84 7.29
CA ASP A 612 43.13 -26.58 5.88
C ASP A 612 42.92 -27.89 5.07
N ALA A 613 42.62 -27.76 3.78
CA ALA A 613 42.39 -28.91 2.89
C ALA A 613 43.63 -29.80 2.70
N GLU A 614 44.81 -29.23 2.88
CA GLU A 614 46.10 -29.91 2.83
C GLU A 614 46.44 -30.61 4.15
N GLY A 615 45.72 -30.29 5.23
CA GLY A 615 45.90 -30.83 6.57
C GLY A 615 46.84 -30.02 7.47
N ASN A 616 47.23 -28.80 7.11
CA ASN A 616 48.07 -27.97 7.98
C ASN A 616 47.20 -27.39 9.12
N ASN A 617 47.70 -27.41 10.36
CA ASN A 617 47.01 -26.81 11.50
C ASN A 617 47.09 -25.28 11.44
N LEU A 618 45.95 -24.63 11.27
CA LEU A 618 45.79 -23.19 11.18
C LEU A 618 45.91 -22.48 12.54
N LEU A 619 45.84 -23.22 13.65
CA LEU A 619 45.96 -22.68 15.02
C LEU A 619 47.37 -22.83 15.61
N ALA A 620 48.29 -23.45 14.88
CA ALA A 620 49.65 -23.68 15.36
C ALA A 620 50.34 -22.36 15.76
N GLY A 621 50.90 -22.33 16.97
CA GLY A 621 51.61 -21.17 17.52
C GLY A 621 50.72 -20.01 18.01
N PHE A 622 49.40 -20.20 18.11
CA PHE A 622 48.48 -19.16 18.59
C PHE A 622 48.76 -18.80 20.04
N LYS A 623 48.55 -17.53 20.37
CA LYS A 623 48.76 -16.99 21.72
C LYS A 623 47.45 -16.53 22.32
N PRO A 624 47.21 -16.77 23.63
CA PRO A 624 46.11 -16.14 24.34
C PRO A 624 46.24 -14.62 24.29
N LYS A 625 45.14 -13.92 24.08
CA LYS A 625 45.11 -12.45 24.15
C LYS A 625 45.37 -11.96 25.57
N ASP A 626 46.42 -11.15 25.76
CA ASP A 626 46.89 -10.64 27.05
C ASP A 626 46.37 -9.20 27.33
N PRO A 627 45.92 -8.85 28.55
CA PRO A 627 45.59 -9.72 29.67
C PRO A 627 44.23 -10.36 29.44
N ILE A 628 44.15 -11.70 29.46
CA ILE A 628 42.95 -12.57 29.32
C ILE A 628 41.70 -11.70 29.17
N ALA A 629 41.51 -11.12 27.98
CA ALA A 629 40.59 -10.01 27.86
C ALA A 629 39.19 -10.61 27.92
N GLN A 630 38.50 -10.25 28.99
CA GLN A 630 37.16 -10.63 29.39
C GLN A 630 36.16 -10.26 28.29
N ILE A 631 36.02 -11.09 27.26
CA ILE A 631 35.05 -10.87 26.18
C ILE A 631 33.91 -11.85 26.40
N SER A 632 32.71 -11.32 26.70
CA SER A 632 31.51 -12.14 26.83
C SER A 632 31.23 -12.90 25.53
N PRO A 633 30.46 -14.00 25.56
CA PRO A 633 30.03 -14.72 24.35
C PRO A 633 29.42 -13.80 23.26
N ASP A 634 28.83 -12.67 23.69
CA ASP A 634 28.21 -11.64 22.86
C ASP A 634 29.09 -10.38 22.68
N GLY A 635 30.36 -10.44 23.06
CA GLY A 635 31.28 -9.31 23.05
C GLY A 635 31.77 -8.95 21.64
N ASP A 636 32.30 -7.74 21.50
CA ASP A 636 32.90 -7.28 20.24
C ASP A 636 34.29 -7.93 20.08
N TYR A 637 34.37 -8.96 19.24
CA TYR A 637 35.61 -9.71 19.04
C TYR A 637 36.63 -8.96 18.18
N ASN A 638 36.28 -7.87 17.47
CA ASN A 638 37.17 -7.13 16.54
C ASN A 638 38.48 -6.63 17.13
N VAL A 639 38.56 -6.58 18.45
CA VAL A 639 39.78 -6.24 19.17
C VAL A 639 40.86 -7.34 19.08
N MET A 640 40.54 -8.55 18.65
CA MET A 640 41.51 -9.65 18.50
C MET A 640 42.38 -9.45 17.26
N GLU A 641 43.69 -9.60 17.41
CA GLU A 641 44.65 -9.63 16.32
C GLU A 641 44.67 -11.00 15.64
N ALA A 642 45.19 -11.06 14.41
CA ALA A 642 45.30 -12.31 13.67
C ALA A 642 46.32 -13.26 14.35
N GLY A 643 45.94 -14.53 14.54
CA GLY A 643 46.71 -15.51 15.31
C GLY A 643 46.43 -15.51 16.82
N GLU A 644 45.42 -14.78 17.27
CA GLU A 644 45.00 -14.76 18.68
C GLU A 644 43.81 -15.67 18.97
N VAL A 645 43.71 -16.06 20.24
CA VAL A 645 42.56 -16.75 20.82
C VAL A 645 42.00 -16.00 22.02
N ALA A 646 40.68 -15.92 22.09
CA ALA A 646 39.90 -15.47 23.23
C ALA A 646 39.11 -16.65 23.82
N LEU A 647 39.02 -16.68 25.15
CA LEU A 647 38.42 -17.77 25.90
C LEU A 647 37.32 -17.17 26.81
N GLY A 648 36.10 -17.72 26.76
CA GLY A 648 34.82 -17.13 27.19
C GLY A 648 34.68 -16.33 28.52
N ARG A 649 33.65 -16.64 29.32
CA ARG A 649 33.13 -15.74 30.38
C ARG A 649 34.13 -15.47 31.52
N ALA A 650 34.19 -14.19 31.91
CA ALA A 650 35.21 -13.56 32.76
C ALA A 650 35.45 -14.16 34.16
N SER A 651 34.54 -14.96 34.71
CA SER A 651 34.64 -15.55 36.06
C SER A 651 34.96 -17.04 36.08
N ASP A 652 34.85 -17.71 34.92
CA ASP A 652 34.61 -19.15 34.89
C ASP A 652 35.77 -19.95 34.29
N LEU A 653 36.91 -19.34 33.95
CA LEU A 653 37.97 -20.06 33.25
C LEU A 653 39.35 -19.88 33.88
N PHE A 654 39.92 -20.97 34.40
CA PHE A 654 41.33 -21.05 34.78
C PHE A 654 42.01 -22.13 33.93
N ILE A 655 42.92 -21.73 33.04
CA ILE A 655 43.86 -22.69 32.42
C ILE A 655 44.95 -22.97 33.44
N VAL A 656 44.96 -24.18 34.02
CA VAL A 656 46.03 -24.61 34.93
C VAL A 656 46.85 -25.70 34.25
N GLY A 657 48.06 -25.34 33.84
CA GLY A 657 49.04 -26.25 33.25
C GLY A 657 50.33 -25.49 32.96
N SER A 658 51.47 -26.17 32.99
CA SER A 658 52.80 -25.57 32.86
C SER A 658 53.10 -24.96 31.48
N ASN A 659 52.21 -25.06 30.47
CA ASN A 659 52.38 -24.50 29.12
C ASN A 659 51.04 -24.27 28.41
N ALA A 660 50.43 -23.08 28.51
CA ALA A 660 49.23 -22.73 27.74
C ALA A 660 49.43 -22.80 26.20
N GLY A 661 50.69 -22.76 25.73
CA GLY A 661 51.05 -22.95 24.32
C GLY A 661 50.70 -24.34 23.76
N ASN A 662 50.45 -25.34 24.61
CA ASN A 662 50.19 -26.72 24.16
C ASN A 662 48.76 -26.96 23.65
N LEU A 663 47.79 -26.05 23.87
CA LEU A 663 46.39 -26.28 23.46
C LEU A 663 46.20 -26.20 21.94
N PHE A 664 47.08 -25.49 21.23
CA PHE A 664 46.98 -25.28 19.79
C PHE A 664 48.22 -25.75 19.01
N ASP A 665 49.24 -26.26 19.72
CA ASP A 665 50.56 -26.61 19.18
C ASP A 665 51.19 -27.77 19.96
N CYS A 666 50.49 -28.92 20.01
CA CYS A 666 50.94 -30.12 20.75
C CYS A 666 51.83 -31.01 19.86
N GLU A 667 53.02 -30.53 19.47
CA GLU A 667 53.94 -31.36 18.66
C GLU A 667 54.87 -32.29 19.49
N ALA A 668 54.96 -32.14 20.83
CA ALA A 668 56.17 -32.61 21.53
C ALA A 668 56.06 -33.63 22.70
N SER A 669 54.90 -34.02 23.26
CA SER A 669 54.90 -35.14 24.25
C SER A 669 53.53 -35.73 24.59
N LYS A 670 53.49 -37.07 24.79
CA LYS A 670 52.34 -37.83 25.33
C LYS A 670 51.95 -37.46 26.79
N THR A 671 52.47 -36.36 27.33
CA THR A 671 52.41 -36.02 28.77
C THR A 671 52.04 -34.56 29.03
N SER A 672 51.75 -33.77 28.00
CA SER A 672 51.39 -32.37 28.13
C SER A 672 49.88 -32.18 28.26
N LEU A 673 49.45 -31.55 29.36
CA LEU A 673 48.05 -31.38 29.76
C LEU A 673 47.66 -29.91 29.69
N CYS A 674 46.54 -29.60 29.01
CA CYS A 674 45.80 -28.37 29.22
C CYS A 674 44.52 -28.69 30.00
N GLN A 675 44.38 -28.10 31.19
CA GLN A 675 43.17 -28.23 31.99
C GLN A 675 42.38 -26.93 31.92
N ILE A 676 41.11 -27.06 31.56
CA ILE A 676 40.13 -25.97 31.59
C ILE A 676 39.30 -26.14 32.88
N LYS A 677 39.53 -25.29 33.89
CA LYS A 677 38.83 -25.33 35.20
C LYS A 677 37.71 -24.29 35.28
N TYR A 678 36.56 -24.67 35.85
CA TYR A 678 35.37 -23.82 35.95
C TYR A 678 34.97 -23.41 37.37
N ASN A 679 35.15 -22.14 37.72
CA ASN A 679 34.79 -21.60 39.03
C ASN A 679 33.29 -21.27 39.14
N VAL A 680 32.43 -22.29 39.11
CA VAL A 680 30.98 -22.08 39.22
C VAL A 680 30.54 -22.10 40.69
N ALA A 681 30.18 -20.93 41.20
CA ALA A 681 29.47 -20.79 42.49
C ALA A 681 28.00 -21.29 42.43
N ASN A 682 27.50 -21.66 41.25
CA ASN A 682 26.14 -22.17 41.04
C ASN A 682 26.18 -23.63 40.52
N GLU A 683 25.37 -24.49 41.12
CA GLU A 683 25.47 -25.96 41.13
C GLU A 683 25.18 -26.71 39.82
N THR A 684 25.13 -26.05 38.65
CA THR A 684 24.81 -26.70 37.37
C THR A 684 26.02 -26.66 36.44
N GLY A 685 26.69 -27.81 36.26
CA GLY A 685 27.79 -27.96 35.29
C GLY A 685 27.37 -27.76 33.82
N ILE A 686 28.33 -27.88 32.90
CA ILE A 686 28.09 -27.80 31.45
C ILE A 686 27.18 -28.95 31.02
N LYS A 687 26.14 -28.65 30.23
CA LYS A 687 25.15 -29.64 29.78
C LYS A 687 25.03 -29.67 28.27
N ILE A 688 24.88 -30.86 27.70
CA ILE A 688 24.67 -31.03 26.25
C ILE A 688 23.32 -30.44 25.80
N ASP A 689 22.31 -30.37 26.67
CA ASP A 689 20.95 -29.95 26.36
C ASP A 689 20.64 -28.48 26.71
N ASP A 690 21.59 -27.74 27.29
CA ASP A 690 21.44 -26.31 27.59
C ASP A 690 22.63 -25.50 27.05
N GLN A 691 22.46 -24.90 25.86
CA GLN A 691 23.48 -24.07 25.20
C GLN A 691 23.94 -22.86 26.04
N ASN A 692 23.13 -22.38 27.00
CA ASN A 692 23.55 -21.29 27.87
C ASN A 692 24.67 -21.67 28.84
N THR A 693 24.91 -22.98 28.98
CA THR A 693 26.00 -23.55 29.78
C THR A 693 27.25 -23.85 28.95
N TRP A 694 27.20 -23.67 27.62
CA TRP A 694 28.32 -23.95 26.72
C TRP A 694 29.37 -22.84 26.76
N VAL A 695 30.61 -23.21 26.46
CA VAL A 695 31.76 -22.33 26.58
C VAL A 695 32.36 -22.06 25.21
N PRO A 696 32.46 -20.80 24.78
CA PRO A 696 33.05 -20.46 23.50
C PRO A 696 34.57 -20.30 23.62
N ILE A 697 35.30 -20.91 22.69
CA ILE A 697 36.69 -20.62 22.36
C ILE A 697 36.68 -19.92 21.00
N VAL A 698 37.04 -18.64 20.99
CA VAL A 698 37.02 -17.81 19.78
C VAL A 698 38.45 -17.64 19.28
N VAL A 699 38.70 -18.00 18.03
CA VAL A 699 40.01 -17.88 17.38
C VAL A 699 39.90 -16.97 16.16
N ARG A 700 40.94 -16.16 15.91
CA ARG A 700 41.11 -15.41 14.67
C ARG A 700 42.32 -15.94 13.92
N VAL A 701 42.11 -16.57 12.76
CA VAL A 701 43.20 -17.10 11.93
C VAL A 701 43.93 -16.00 11.15
N PRO A 702 45.19 -16.21 10.72
CA PRO A 702 45.92 -15.27 9.87
C PRO A 702 45.11 -14.80 8.65
N ASP A 703 45.25 -13.52 8.29
CA ASP A 703 44.49 -12.93 7.18
C ASP A 703 44.84 -13.55 5.82
N ASP A 704 46.01 -14.19 5.70
CA ASP A 704 46.49 -14.93 4.53
C ASP A 704 46.29 -16.46 4.62
N ALA A 705 45.70 -16.97 5.71
CA ALA A 705 45.47 -18.40 5.89
C ALA A 705 44.58 -18.98 4.78
N GLU A 706 44.83 -20.23 4.41
CA GLU A 706 43.92 -21.00 3.58
C GLU A 706 42.60 -21.28 4.33
N PRO A 707 41.48 -21.53 3.61
CA PRO A 707 40.21 -21.83 4.26
C PRO A 707 40.31 -23.06 5.15
N ALA A 708 39.73 -22.96 6.36
CA ALA A 708 39.55 -24.14 7.19
C ALA A 708 38.65 -25.16 6.48
N ALA A 709 39.10 -26.41 6.48
CA ALA A 709 38.37 -27.54 5.93
C ALA A 709 37.87 -28.48 7.03
N ARG A 710 38.59 -28.58 8.15
CA ARG A 710 38.29 -29.55 9.22
C ARG A 710 38.59 -28.98 10.60
N VAL A 711 37.94 -29.52 11.61
CA VAL A 711 38.20 -29.25 13.03
C VAL A 711 38.32 -30.56 13.79
N ASP A 712 39.15 -30.59 14.80
CA ASP A 712 39.29 -31.76 15.67
C ASP A 712 39.70 -31.35 17.08
N ILE A 713 39.39 -32.21 18.04
CA ILE A 713 39.78 -32.06 19.44
C ILE A 713 40.46 -33.34 19.87
N ALA A 714 41.64 -33.21 20.46
CA ALA A 714 42.31 -34.33 21.09
C ALA A 714 41.87 -34.43 22.55
N GLN A 715 41.32 -35.58 22.92
CA GLN A 715 41.17 -35.94 24.32
C GLN A 715 42.53 -36.37 24.87
N TYR A 716 42.78 -36.03 26.14
CA TYR A 716 43.83 -36.64 26.94
C TYR A 716 43.21 -37.35 28.14
N TYR A 717 43.54 -38.62 28.37
CA TYR A 717 43.01 -39.39 29.50
C TYR A 717 44.05 -39.54 30.64
N PRO A 718 43.89 -38.83 31.77
CA PRO A 718 44.57 -39.13 33.02
C PRO A 718 43.63 -40.00 33.88
N GLU A 719 43.84 -41.32 33.86
CA GLU A 719 43.29 -42.29 34.82
C GLU A 719 41.88 -41.99 35.41
N GLY A 720 40.83 -42.62 34.87
CA GLY A 720 39.55 -42.82 35.55
C GLY A 720 38.53 -41.68 35.52
N ASN A 721 38.87 -40.49 35.00
CA ASN A 721 38.05 -39.30 35.23
C ASN A 721 37.08 -38.97 34.08
N GLY A 722 35.78 -38.86 34.38
CA GLY A 722 34.68 -38.62 33.43
C GLY A 722 34.56 -37.18 32.92
N TYR A 723 35.67 -36.46 32.69
CA TYR A 723 35.73 -35.01 32.38
C TYR A 723 36.16 -34.72 30.92
N ASN A 724 35.50 -35.37 29.96
CA ASN A 724 35.85 -35.31 28.53
C ASN A 724 34.82 -34.50 27.71
N PRO A 725 35.23 -33.84 26.61
CA PRO A 725 34.28 -33.26 25.65
C PRO A 725 33.34 -34.33 25.12
N THR A 726 32.03 -34.09 25.04
CA THR A 726 31.07 -35.05 24.44
C THR A 726 30.39 -34.53 23.19
N ALA A 727 30.43 -33.22 22.97
CA ALA A 727 30.03 -32.62 21.71
C ALA A 727 30.77 -31.29 21.47
N ILE A 728 30.83 -30.90 20.20
CA ILE A 728 31.27 -29.59 19.74
C ILE A 728 30.26 -28.98 18.79
N GLN A 729 30.21 -27.66 18.78
CA GLN A 729 29.63 -26.87 17.70
C GLN A 729 30.66 -25.85 17.26
N VAL A 730 30.79 -25.62 15.96
CA VAL A 730 31.63 -24.54 15.44
C VAL A 730 30.76 -23.53 14.72
N ASP A 731 30.97 -22.26 15.02
CA ASP A 731 30.46 -21.13 14.25
C ASP A 731 31.65 -20.46 13.52
N ALA A 732 31.41 -19.81 12.39
CA ALA A 732 32.44 -19.06 11.70
C ALA A 732 31.99 -17.63 11.38
N SER A 733 32.96 -16.74 11.22
CA SER A 733 32.71 -15.37 10.82
C SER A 733 33.84 -14.84 9.96
N PRO A 734 33.54 -14.00 8.95
CA PRO A 734 34.59 -13.30 8.23
C PRO A 734 35.06 -12.03 8.94
N ASP A 735 34.27 -11.47 9.87
CA ASP A 735 34.51 -10.15 10.48
C ASP A 735 34.43 -10.13 12.02
N GLY A 736 34.21 -11.29 12.65
CA GLY A 736 34.08 -11.42 14.11
C GLY A 736 32.79 -10.85 14.69
N LYS A 737 31.92 -10.23 13.87
CA LYS A 737 30.63 -9.63 14.28
C LYS A 737 29.45 -10.49 13.86
N HIS A 738 29.46 -10.94 12.62
CA HIS A 738 28.37 -11.68 12.02
C HIS A 738 28.78 -13.15 11.92
N TRP A 739 28.10 -14.01 12.67
CA TRP A 739 28.49 -15.41 12.84
C TRP A 739 27.50 -16.34 12.13
N ASP A 740 28.04 -17.20 11.27
CA ASP A 740 27.35 -18.36 10.73
C ASP A 740 27.40 -19.46 11.79
N ALA A 741 26.26 -19.65 12.46
CA ALA A 741 26.16 -20.58 13.56
C ALA A 741 26.13 -22.03 13.08
N ALA A 742 26.75 -22.93 13.84
CA ALA A 742 26.70 -24.37 13.65
C ALA A 742 27.12 -24.87 12.26
N ILE A 743 28.17 -24.25 11.67
CA ILE A 743 28.84 -24.77 10.46
C ILE A 743 29.43 -26.18 10.64
N LEU A 744 29.46 -26.66 11.88
CA LEU A 744 29.67 -28.04 12.25
C LEU A 744 29.00 -28.31 13.60
N VAL A 745 28.36 -29.48 13.72
CA VAL A 745 27.95 -30.08 15.00
C VAL A 745 28.45 -31.52 15.02
N ALA A 746 29.19 -31.89 16.05
CA ALA A 746 29.59 -33.27 16.28
C ALA A 746 29.34 -33.63 17.74
N SER A 747 28.77 -34.80 18.01
CA SER A 747 28.39 -35.26 19.34
C SER A 747 28.67 -36.75 19.54
N ASP A 748 28.36 -37.26 20.74
CA ASP A 748 28.48 -38.67 21.12
C ASP A 748 29.89 -39.24 20.89
N PHE A 749 30.89 -38.45 21.28
CA PHE A 749 32.29 -38.84 21.11
C PHE A 749 32.61 -40.13 21.86
N LYS A 750 33.38 -40.99 21.20
CA LYS A 750 33.90 -42.22 21.78
C LYS A 750 35.22 -41.91 22.48
N PHE A 751 35.40 -42.45 23.68
CA PHE A 751 36.58 -42.19 24.51
C PHE A 751 37.49 -43.41 24.59
N ASN A 752 38.79 -43.16 24.70
CA ASN A 752 39.79 -44.20 24.97
C ASN A 752 39.98 -44.39 26.49
N ASP A 753 39.89 -45.64 26.94
CA ASP A 753 40.14 -46.04 28.33
C ASP A 753 41.64 -46.26 28.64
N THR A 754 42.52 -46.09 27.64
CA THR A 754 43.98 -46.28 27.77
C THR A 754 44.70 -44.95 27.92
N TYR A 755 45.72 -44.90 28.79
CA TYR A 755 46.53 -43.70 29.04
C TYR A 755 47.19 -43.15 27.77
N GLY A 756 46.84 -41.92 27.38
CA GLY A 756 47.39 -41.22 26.21
C GLY A 756 46.44 -40.19 25.59
N ALA A 757 46.99 -39.34 24.70
CA ALA A 757 46.19 -38.47 23.85
C ALA A 757 45.55 -39.27 22.70
N HIS A 758 44.37 -38.87 22.24
CA HIS A 758 43.78 -39.35 20.98
C HIS A 758 42.83 -38.30 20.40
N TRP A 759 42.69 -38.30 19.09
CA TRP A 759 41.76 -37.43 18.37
C TRP A 759 40.34 -37.97 18.48
N LEU A 760 39.39 -37.14 18.91
CA LEU A 760 38.01 -37.54 19.16
C LEU A 760 37.21 -37.83 17.88
N SER A 761 37.68 -37.35 16.73
CA SER A 761 37.15 -37.73 15.42
C SER A 761 37.54 -39.15 14.98
N GLU A 762 38.47 -39.81 15.69
CA GLU A 762 38.99 -41.13 15.35
C GLU A 762 38.55 -42.23 16.33
N GLU A 763 38.70 -43.50 15.94
CA GLU A 763 38.36 -44.62 16.82
C GLU A 763 39.32 -44.68 18.03
N PRO A 764 38.81 -44.99 19.24
CA PRO A 764 39.64 -45.12 20.43
C PRO A 764 40.81 -46.10 20.25
N GLY A 765 42.01 -45.69 20.66
CA GLY A 765 43.23 -46.50 20.58
C GLY A 765 44.11 -46.24 19.35
N THR A 766 43.72 -45.35 18.43
CA THR A 766 44.64 -44.85 17.40
C THR A 766 45.78 -44.05 18.05
N ALA A 767 46.98 -44.18 17.49
CA ALA A 767 48.13 -43.44 17.99
C ALA A 767 47.94 -41.94 17.72
N PHE A 768 48.14 -41.10 18.74
CA PHE A 768 48.17 -39.66 18.56
C PHE A 768 49.33 -39.25 17.65
N GLU A 769 48.98 -38.67 16.50
CA GLU A 769 49.90 -38.04 15.57
C GLU A 769 49.64 -36.53 15.59
N GLY A 770 50.62 -35.75 16.07
CA GLY A 770 50.62 -34.29 15.96
C GLY A 770 51.07 -33.83 14.57
N GLY A 771 50.81 -32.57 14.24
CA GLY A 771 51.25 -31.94 12.98
C GLY A 771 50.24 -32.05 11.84
N LYS A 772 50.73 -32.29 10.60
CA LYS A 772 49.92 -32.23 9.37
C LYS A 772 48.96 -33.42 9.24
N ARG A 773 47.64 -33.18 9.26
CA ARG A 773 46.58 -34.20 9.28
C ARG A 773 45.60 -34.09 8.11
N LYS A 774 46.06 -34.46 6.91
CA LYS A 774 45.24 -34.37 5.69
C LYS A 774 44.04 -35.34 5.72
N GLY A 775 42.83 -34.80 5.57
CA GLY A 775 41.61 -35.60 5.49
C GLY A 775 41.14 -36.23 6.82
N LYS A 776 41.69 -35.78 7.94
CA LYS A 776 41.36 -36.23 9.31
C LYS A 776 40.68 -35.08 10.07
N GLY A 777 39.91 -35.41 11.12
CA GLY A 777 39.03 -34.45 11.77
C GLY A 777 37.64 -34.41 11.14
N TRP A 778 36.71 -33.79 11.85
CA TRP A 778 35.36 -33.57 11.35
C TRP A 778 35.37 -32.49 10.27
N GLU A 779 34.67 -32.76 9.17
CA GLU A 779 34.59 -31.85 8.05
C GLU A 779 33.73 -30.65 8.43
N ILE A 780 34.33 -29.47 8.36
CA ILE A 780 33.54 -28.24 8.37
C ILE A 780 32.74 -28.27 7.08
N GLU A 781 31.41 -28.09 7.18
CA GLU A 781 30.57 -28.14 5.99
C GLU A 781 31.13 -27.21 4.92
N LYS A 782 31.50 -27.78 3.77
CA LYS A 782 31.97 -27.00 2.62
C LYS A 782 30.80 -26.18 2.12
N PHE A 783 30.73 -24.94 2.55
CA PHE A 783 29.93 -23.97 1.85
C PHE A 783 30.69 -23.56 0.57
N SER A 784 30.14 -23.93 -0.59
CA SER A 784 29.92 -22.87 -1.57
C SER A 784 29.10 -21.81 -0.85
N PHE A 785 29.38 -20.53 -1.05
CA PHE A 785 28.62 -19.40 -0.49
C PHE A 785 27.13 -19.44 -0.94
N GLU A 786 26.38 -20.45 -0.51
CA GLU A 786 24.99 -20.73 -0.87
C GLU A 786 24.12 -21.05 0.36
N GLY A 787 24.65 -20.92 1.58
CA GLY A 787 23.89 -21.07 2.83
C GLY A 787 23.65 -19.76 3.57
N ASP A 788 22.45 -19.21 3.41
CA ASP A 788 21.62 -18.37 4.29
C ASP A 788 22.14 -17.18 5.15
N LEU A 789 23.44 -16.89 5.32
CA LEU A 789 23.85 -15.69 6.09
C LEU A 789 25.07 -14.90 5.55
N GLY A 790 25.68 -15.32 4.43
CA GLY A 790 26.68 -14.52 3.70
C GLY A 790 26.04 -13.37 2.90
N LEU A 791 26.59 -12.16 2.97
CA LEU A 791 26.18 -10.97 2.19
C LEU A 791 26.33 -11.21 0.67
N LYS A 792 25.43 -11.97 0.05
CA LYS A 792 25.45 -12.30 -1.37
C LYS A 792 24.95 -11.12 -2.17
N PHE A 793 25.80 -10.54 -3.01
CA PHE A 793 25.41 -9.48 -3.95
C PHE A 793 25.66 -9.94 -5.38
N SER A 794 24.62 -9.91 -6.22
CA SER A 794 24.74 -10.09 -7.66
C SER A 794 23.96 -9.03 -8.42
N CYS A 795 24.52 -8.56 -9.54
CA CYS A 795 23.85 -7.65 -10.46
C CYS A 795 24.02 -8.12 -11.93
N GLY A 796 23.07 -7.82 -12.81
CA GLY A 796 23.15 -8.13 -14.24
C GLY A 796 24.04 -7.18 -15.07
N GLY A 797 24.84 -6.34 -14.40
CA GLY A 797 25.69 -5.31 -14.98
C GLY A 797 25.58 -3.98 -14.24
N ILE A 798 26.60 -3.14 -14.35
CA ILE A 798 26.67 -1.84 -13.66
C ILE A 798 26.69 -0.67 -14.65
N GLY A 799 26.03 0.44 -14.30
CA GLY A 799 26.14 1.71 -15.01
C GLY A 799 26.14 2.89 -14.06
N VAL A 800 26.99 3.88 -14.31
CA VAL A 800 27.07 5.09 -13.47
C VAL A 800 27.08 6.32 -14.36
N SER A 801 26.14 7.25 -14.12
CA SER A 801 26.06 8.54 -14.81
C SER A 801 26.58 9.67 -13.91
N GLY A 802 26.83 10.84 -14.48
CA GLY A 802 27.42 11.96 -13.75
C GLY A 802 26.55 12.47 -12.62
N GLY A 803 27.21 12.74 -11.49
CA GLY A 803 26.57 12.98 -10.20
C GLY A 803 26.34 11.71 -9.38
N GLY A 804 26.54 10.53 -9.96
CA GLY A 804 26.44 9.23 -9.30
C GLY A 804 27.80 8.63 -8.90
N GLU A 805 27.81 7.94 -7.76
CA GLU A 805 28.95 7.19 -7.23
C GLU A 805 28.50 5.79 -6.79
N LEU A 806 29.20 4.73 -7.23
CA LEU A 806 28.96 3.34 -6.84
C LEU A 806 30.19 2.74 -6.15
N ASN A 807 30.07 2.44 -4.87
CA ASN A 807 31.18 1.96 -4.05
C ASN A 807 30.93 0.54 -3.57
N PHE A 808 31.79 -0.39 -3.95
CA PHE A 808 31.79 -1.73 -3.37
C PHE A 808 32.72 -1.77 -2.15
N ALA A 809 32.27 -2.39 -1.06
CA ALA A 809 33.10 -2.57 0.13
C ALA A 809 34.32 -3.48 -0.16
N HIS A 810 34.15 -4.46 -1.06
CA HIS A 810 35.22 -5.35 -1.54
C HIS A 810 35.23 -5.43 -3.07
N PRO A 811 36.37 -5.79 -3.70
CA PRO A 811 36.45 -5.98 -5.14
C PRO A 811 35.30 -6.83 -5.69
N TYR A 812 34.51 -6.27 -6.60
CA TYR A 812 33.41 -6.95 -7.26
C TYR A 812 33.76 -7.25 -8.71
N VAL A 813 33.63 -8.51 -9.13
CA VAL A 813 33.88 -8.93 -10.51
C VAL A 813 32.65 -8.62 -11.36
N VAL A 814 32.84 -7.80 -12.38
CA VAL A 814 31.78 -7.40 -13.32
C VAL A 814 32.04 -7.96 -14.71
N ASP A 815 31.00 -8.51 -15.33
CA ASP A 815 31.01 -9.01 -16.71
C ASP A 815 30.17 -8.13 -17.66
N ARG A 816 29.47 -7.12 -17.16
CA ARG A 816 28.72 -6.17 -17.98
C ARG A 816 28.78 -4.74 -17.45
N ILE A 817 29.20 -3.82 -18.31
CA ILE A 817 29.24 -2.37 -18.05
C ILE A 817 28.31 -1.66 -19.02
N ILE A 818 27.49 -0.77 -18.50
CA ILE A 818 26.52 0.02 -19.25
C ILE A 818 26.90 1.50 -19.17
N VAL A 819 27.06 2.14 -20.32
CA VAL A 819 27.47 3.55 -20.44
C VAL A 819 26.51 4.29 -21.36
N ASP A 820 25.94 5.40 -20.90
CA ASP A 820 25.21 6.32 -21.78
C ASP A 820 26.18 7.39 -22.29
N ALA A 821 26.56 7.31 -23.57
CA ALA A 821 27.50 8.24 -24.20
C ALA A 821 26.99 9.69 -24.27
N SER A 822 25.69 9.93 -24.02
CA SER A 822 25.10 11.27 -23.98
C SER A 822 25.17 11.95 -22.61
N LYS A 823 25.65 11.25 -21.58
CA LYS A 823 25.71 11.73 -20.19
C LYS A 823 27.14 12.06 -19.76
N THR A 824 27.27 12.78 -18.66
CA THR A 824 28.56 12.96 -17.98
C THR A 824 28.94 11.70 -17.21
N ALA A 825 30.23 11.52 -16.92
CA ALA A 825 30.74 10.35 -16.23
C ALA A 825 30.44 10.41 -14.73
N GLY A 826 29.99 9.29 -14.16
CA GLY A 826 30.04 9.08 -12.71
C GLY A 826 31.29 8.29 -12.32
N SER A 827 31.39 7.91 -11.05
CA SER A 827 32.52 7.15 -10.50
C SER A 827 32.08 5.82 -9.89
N PHE A 828 32.97 4.83 -9.95
CA PHE A 828 32.83 3.62 -9.14
C PHE A 828 34.19 3.14 -8.63
N SER A 829 34.19 2.50 -7.46
CA SER A 829 35.39 1.96 -6.81
C SER A 829 35.28 0.46 -6.59
N ASN A 830 36.44 -0.21 -6.42
CA ASN A 830 36.52 -1.64 -6.11
C ASN A 830 35.79 -2.53 -7.12
N VAL A 831 35.98 -2.25 -8.41
CA VAL A 831 35.44 -3.04 -9.52
C VAL A 831 36.58 -3.72 -10.29
N VAL A 832 36.39 -5.01 -10.57
CA VAL A 832 37.32 -5.87 -11.30
C VAL A 832 36.62 -6.36 -12.56
N LEU A 833 37.23 -6.18 -13.74
CA LEU A 833 36.64 -6.70 -14.99
C LEU A 833 36.85 -8.21 -15.10
N ALA A 834 35.78 -8.95 -15.33
CA ALA A 834 35.81 -10.36 -15.70
C ALA A 834 36.64 -10.61 -16.96
N GLU A 835 37.09 -11.85 -17.16
CA GLU A 835 37.91 -12.23 -18.32
C GLU A 835 37.18 -11.98 -19.65
N THR A 836 35.88 -12.28 -19.69
CA THR A 836 34.97 -11.99 -20.80
C THR A 836 33.78 -11.20 -20.27
N GLY A 837 33.11 -10.47 -21.16
CA GLY A 837 32.00 -9.61 -20.74
C GLY A 837 31.42 -8.79 -21.88
N THR A 838 30.56 -7.84 -21.54
CA THR A 838 29.87 -6.93 -22.47
C THR A 838 30.03 -5.48 -22.05
N LEU A 839 30.55 -4.64 -22.94
CA LEU A 839 30.49 -3.20 -22.83
C LEU A 839 29.30 -2.71 -23.66
N GLU A 840 28.25 -2.26 -22.99
CA GLU A 840 27.05 -1.72 -23.62
C GLU A 840 27.08 -0.20 -23.60
N VAL A 841 26.99 0.41 -24.77
CA VAL A 841 26.98 1.86 -24.96
C VAL A 841 25.64 2.27 -25.57
N THR A 842 24.88 3.06 -24.84
CA THR A 842 23.65 3.71 -25.29
C THR A 842 23.91 5.18 -25.63
N GLY A 843 22.98 5.83 -26.33
CA GLY A 843 23.14 7.24 -26.72
C GLY A 843 24.31 7.48 -27.68
N TYR A 844 24.88 6.43 -28.27
CA TYR A 844 26.04 6.54 -29.16
C TYR A 844 25.63 7.22 -30.46
N SER A 845 26.30 8.33 -30.80
CA SER A 845 26.22 8.95 -32.11
C SER A 845 27.35 8.43 -32.99
N ASP A 846 27.05 8.13 -34.25
CA ASP A 846 28.00 7.53 -35.18
C ASP A 846 29.04 8.57 -35.64
N SER A 847 29.97 8.89 -34.74
CA SER A 847 31.10 9.79 -34.96
C SER A 847 32.39 9.01 -35.21
N ASP A 848 33.41 9.70 -35.73
CA ASP A 848 34.71 9.09 -36.03
C ASP A 848 35.40 8.57 -34.76
N MET A 849 35.37 9.30 -33.64
CA MET A 849 35.90 8.80 -32.36
C MET A 849 35.09 9.38 -31.20
N THR A 850 34.41 8.52 -30.44
CA THR A 850 33.62 8.92 -29.26
C THR A 850 34.38 8.58 -27.99
N THR A 851 34.60 9.57 -27.13
CA THR A 851 35.09 9.32 -25.76
C THR A 851 33.91 8.96 -24.88
N LEU A 852 33.99 7.80 -24.23
CA LEU A 852 32.93 7.32 -23.35
C LEU A 852 33.05 8.00 -21.98
N PRO A 853 31.93 8.40 -21.37
CA PRO A 853 31.89 9.02 -20.04
C PRO A 853 32.07 7.97 -18.93
N ILE A 854 33.24 7.32 -18.91
CA ILE A 854 33.62 6.32 -17.92
C ILE A 854 35.14 6.29 -17.76
N VAL A 855 35.60 6.10 -16.53
CA VAL A 855 37.02 5.89 -16.21
C VAL A 855 37.16 4.57 -15.46
N LEU A 856 38.01 3.68 -15.96
CA LEU A 856 38.23 2.37 -15.34
C LEU A 856 39.39 2.43 -14.33
N PRO A 857 39.19 1.95 -13.07
CA PRO A 857 40.10 2.23 -11.96
C PRO A 857 41.39 1.38 -11.90
N ASP A 858 41.58 0.34 -12.74
CA ASP A 858 42.77 -0.54 -12.67
C ASP A 858 43.37 -0.89 -14.06
N ALA A 859 44.70 -0.90 -14.17
CA ALA A 859 45.45 -1.27 -15.37
C ALA A 859 45.53 -2.79 -15.62
N ALA A 860 45.52 -3.62 -14.57
CA ALA A 860 45.69 -5.06 -14.70
C ALA A 860 44.46 -5.71 -15.35
N THR A 861 43.28 -5.34 -14.88
CA THR A 861 41.99 -5.84 -15.37
C THR A 861 41.56 -5.25 -16.72
N ARG A 862 42.04 -4.04 -17.08
CA ARG A 862 41.78 -3.41 -18.41
C ARG A 862 42.19 -4.27 -19.60
N LYS A 863 43.16 -5.19 -19.44
CA LYS A 863 43.57 -6.13 -20.50
C LYS A 863 42.44 -7.07 -20.92
N ASN A 864 41.47 -7.34 -20.03
CA ASN A 864 40.35 -8.23 -20.34
C ASN A 864 39.40 -7.61 -21.37
N LEU A 865 39.33 -6.29 -21.50
CA LEU A 865 38.45 -5.61 -22.47
C LEU A 865 38.64 -6.06 -23.91
N SER A 866 39.82 -6.56 -24.30
CA SER A 866 40.04 -7.08 -25.65
C SER A 866 39.21 -8.35 -25.95
N LYS A 867 38.73 -9.04 -24.90
CA LYS A 867 37.88 -10.24 -24.99
C LYS A 867 36.40 -9.92 -24.78
N TRP A 868 36.06 -8.65 -24.54
CA TRP A 868 34.69 -8.22 -24.29
C TRP A 868 33.94 -7.90 -25.58
N THR A 869 32.63 -8.16 -25.57
CA THR A 869 31.72 -7.80 -26.66
C THR A 869 31.32 -6.33 -26.54
N LEU A 870 31.41 -5.57 -27.63
CA LEU A 870 30.91 -4.19 -27.69
C LEU A 870 29.47 -4.19 -28.25
N MET A 871 28.55 -3.61 -27.49
CA MET A 871 27.17 -3.35 -27.91
C MET A 871 26.97 -1.85 -28.06
N LEU A 872 26.55 -1.38 -29.24
CA LEU A 872 26.21 0.03 -29.50
C LEU A 872 24.72 0.15 -29.80
N ASN A 873 23.99 0.92 -29.00
CA ASN A 873 22.53 1.12 -29.11
C ASN A 873 21.77 -0.22 -29.27
N GLY A 874 22.13 -1.20 -28.44
CA GLY A 874 21.52 -2.53 -28.41
C GLY A 874 21.97 -3.50 -29.52
N LYS A 875 22.97 -3.15 -30.33
CA LYS A 875 23.48 -4.00 -31.42
C LYS A 875 24.95 -4.36 -31.26
N PRO A 876 25.36 -5.61 -31.52
CA PRO A 876 26.78 -5.98 -31.56
C PRO A 876 27.54 -5.12 -32.55
N SER A 877 28.73 -4.68 -32.18
CA SER A 877 29.59 -3.83 -32.99
C SER A 877 31.01 -4.39 -33.04
N ASN A 878 31.62 -4.32 -34.23
CA ASN A 878 33.02 -4.69 -34.43
C ASN A 878 33.93 -3.45 -34.41
N ARG A 879 33.48 -2.33 -33.84
CA ARG A 879 34.32 -1.15 -33.61
C ARG A 879 35.38 -1.46 -32.54
N LEU A 880 36.52 -0.78 -32.63
CA LEU A 880 37.60 -0.94 -31.67
C LEU A 880 37.31 -0.09 -30.42
N VAL A 881 37.54 -0.67 -29.24
CA VAL A 881 37.56 0.06 -27.97
C VAL A 881 39.01 0.27 -27.57
N ARG A 882 39.41 1.53 -27.39
CA ARG A 882 40.73 1.91 -26.89
C ARG A 882 40.60 2.37 -25.45
N ALA A 883 41.35 1.72 -24.55
CA ALA A 883 41.54 2.21 -23.18
C ALA A 883 42.85 3.02 -23.14
N ASP A 884 42.75 4.30 -22.78
CA ASP A 884 43.90 5.18 -22.57
C ASP A 884 44.53 4.90 -21.19
N ALA A 885 45.75 5.38 -20.95
CA ALA A 885 46.53 5.07 -19.75
C ALA A 885 45.85 5.55 -18.46
N ASP A 886 45.12 6.66 -18.55
CA ASP A 886 44.30 7.28 -17.50
C ASP A 886 43.00 6.52 -17.18
N GLY A 887 42.69 5.44 -17.93
CA GLY A 887 41.48 4.64 -17.73
C GLY A 887 40.30 5.07 -18.59
N THR A 888 40.44 6.15 -19.37
CA THR A 888 39.41 6.65 -20.29
C THR A 888 39.18 5.66 -21.44
N LEU A 889 37.91 5.42 -21.80
CA LEU A 889 37.55 4.57 -22.94
C LEU A 889 37.15 5.39 -24.16
N LYS A 890 37.56 4.95 -25.35
CA LYS A 890 37.19 5.54 -26.65
C LYS A 890 36.70 4.47 -27.62
N VAL A 891 35.59 4.73 -28.28
CA VAL A 891 35.09 3.91 -29.40
C VAL A 891 35.63 4.53 -30.69
N CYS A 892 36.40 3.75 -31.44
CA CYS A 892 37.07 4.17 -32.67
C CYS A 892 36.32 3.71 -33.93
N PRO A 893 36.56 4.33 -35.09
CA PRO A 893 35.90 3.97 -36.34
C PRO A 893 36.50 2.70 -36.93
N ARG A 894 35.77 2.06 -37.85
CA ARG A 894 36.26 0.89 -38.58
C ARG A 894 37.26 1.34 -39.65
N GLY A 895 38.55 1.03 -39.46
CA GLY A 895 39.60 1.39 -40.42
C GLY A 895 40.99 1.35 -39.79
N LEU A 896 42.02 1.20 -40.63
CA LEU A 896 43.42 0.92 -40.29
C LEU A 896 43.98 1.82 -39.16
N LEU A 897 44.28 1.24 -38.00
CA LEU A 897 45.04 1.89 -36.92
C LEU A 897 46.54 1.80 -37.24
N ILE A 898 47.12 2.82 -37.87
CA ILE A 898 48.58 2.90 -38.06
C ILE A 898 49.21 3.38 -36.75
N ARG A 899 49.91 2.48 -36.06
CA ARG A 899 50.72 2.82 -34.88
C ARG A 899 52.13 3.14 -35.37
N ILE A 900 52.45 4.42 -35.56
CA ILE A 900 53.84 4.86 -35.75
C ILE A 900 54.48 4.90 -34.36
N LYS A 901 55.55 4.12 -34.21
CA LYS A 901 56.27 3.92 -32.94
C LYS A 901 57.12 5.12 -32.58
#